data_AF-A0A4Q6AA90-F1
#
_entry.id   AF-A0A4Q6AA90-F1
#
_cell.length_a   1.000
_cell.length_b   1.000
_cell.length_c   1.000
_cell.angle_alpha   90.00
_cell.angle_beta   90.00
_cell.angle_gamma   90.00
#
_symmetry.space_group_name_H-M   'P 1'
#
loop_
_entity.id
_entity.type
_entity.pdbx_description
1 polymer ?
#
loop_
_entity_poly.entity_id
_entity_poly.type
_entity_poly.pdbx_seq_one_letter_code
_entity_poly.pdbx_strand_id
1 'polypeptide(L)'
;GSVYGSVNPLYVVDGVWFDDISFLNPSDIESMNILKDASSTAIYGIRAANGVVLISTKKGKAGKAVVSYSGHVGIQSVTNQVEMANANEYAILANEKSVINGGGQLLNPDNFGEGTDWYKVVLRDALITNHAVSVSGGAGKSTYNLSLGYLKQEGNVEGNVFNRATARFQNDFQVFEPLKVGYTITATGINSKDIPGGVFYQSFIAPPVIPVRYNDGSYGDPADYPTGQFSNPQVTLDVFNQRSKTYRITGNVYAELKILKDFTFKTSVGGEYGEGEVLGYTPVYQATSIQNNNVSRLSVARADTRNWILENTLTYTKRFGDHNLTVLAGQGAQRYRSYRITGTALNVPYTRDGDLFLKLGSTGDRNVVDEGDLSTIGSYFGRVNYSFQDKYLLTASLRSDGSSKFFGDDRWGYFPSVGLGWVISKEKFMENQEIFDNLKLRGSWGKVGNAGVPSNLSILTVTQTPQLTAFQGQPSLPATGASVNSIVPPTTVWERGVGTDVGIEMALLDSRLYIEAGFYNRKTEQAIFNLPVLNSIGTGSSEIIANQATFQNQGYEFTVNWKDNISKSLSYSIGANLGINDNKVLSTVTGNNPIYGGGGGTVAGNLTTRTIVGQPIAQFFGYQVIGVFQNQAQINGSAQKNAKPGDLMFADVSGSQGKPD
;
A
#
# COMPACT_ATOMS: atom_id res chain seq x y z
N GLY A 1 -9.59 8.45 2.61
CA GLY A 1 -8.76 7.32 3.08
C GLY A 1 -8.98 7.10 4.56
N SER A 2 -8.55 5.96 5.11
CA SER A 2 -8.47 5.69 6.55
C SER A 2 -7.09 6.00 7.11
N VAL A 3 -6.99 6.12 8.43
CA VAL A 3 -5.72 6.24 9.16
C VAL A 3 -5.20 4.86 9.60
N TYR A 4 -6.08 3.89 9.90
CA TYR A 4 -5.68 2.51 10.23
C TYR A 4 -5.93 1.48 9.15
N GLY A 5 -7.00 1.65 8.37
CA GLY A 5 -7.29 0.73 7.29
C GLY A 5 -6.17 0.75 6.25
N SER A 6 -6.01 -0.36 5.53
CA SER A 6 -5.21 -0.36 4.30
C SER A 6 -5.64 0.86 3.47
N VAL A 7 -4.69 1.76 3.15
CA VAL A 7 -4.94 2.91 2.28
C VAL A 7 -5.03 2.50 0.81
N ASN A 8 -4.76 1.23 0.52
CA ASN A 8 -4.89 0.69 -0.83
C ASN A 8 -6.35 0.78 -1.29
N PRO A 9 -6.57 1.05 -2.59
CA PRO A 9 -7.89 0.87 -3.18
C PRO A 9 -8.27 -0.62 -3.14
N LEU A 10 -9.57 -0.89 -3.22
CA LEU A 10 -10.03 -2.24 -3.47
C LEU A 10 -9.72 -2.61 -4.94
N TYR A 11 -9.03 -3.73 -5.16
CA TYR A 11 -8.88 -4.28 -6.51
C TYR A 11 -9.99 -5.29 -6.76
N VAL A 12 -10.73 -5.11 -7.86
CA VAL A 12 -11.76 -6.06 -8.30
C VAL A 12 -11.34 -6.63 -9.64
N VAL A 13 -10.86 -7.87 -9.65
CA VAL A 13 -10.42 -8.58 -10.86
C VAL A 13 -11.49 -9.59 -11.24
N ASP A 14 -12.12 -9.39 -12.40
CA ASP A 14 -13.20 -10.24 -12.91
C ASP A 14 -14.33 -10.51 -11.88
N GLY A 15 -14.62 -9.52 -11.03
CA GLY A 15 -15.66 -9.58 -9.99
C GLY A 15 -15.18 -10.09 -8.62
N VAL A 16 -13.93 -10.54 -8.49
CA VAL A 16 -13.38 -10.99 -7.20
C VAL A 16 -12.55 -9.88 -6.54
N TRP A 17 -12.64 -9.78 -5.22
CA TRP A 17 -12.07 -8.69 -4.43
C TRP A 17 -10.70 -9.09 -3.85
N PHE A 18 -9.69 -8.26 -4.12
CA PHE A 18 -8.29 -8.47 -3.71
C PHE A 18 -7.67 -7.21 -3.09
N ASP A 19 -6.60 -7.39 -2.32
CA ASP A 19 -5.81 -6.29 -1.74
C ASP A 19 -4.66 -5.83 -2.65
N ASP A 20 -4.29 -6.63 -3.64
CA ASP A 20 -3.22 -6.36 -4.61
C ASP A 20 -3.47 -7.10 -5.94
N ILE A 21 -2.65 -6.81 -6.95
CA ILE A 21 -2.73 -7.41 -8.30
C ILE A 21 -1.40 -8.01 -8.76
N SER A 22 -0.47 -8.27 -7.83
CA SER A 22 0.86 -8.81 -8.11
C SER A 22 0.85 -10.22 -8.71
N PHE A 23 -0.29 -10.91 -8.68
CA PHE A 23 -0.49 -12.21 -9.32
C PHE A 23 -0.81 -12.11 -10.82
N LEU A 24 -1.23 -10.95 -11.31
CA LEU A 24 -1.60 -10.77 -12.71
C LEU A 24 -0.38 -10.54 -13.60
N ASN A 25 -0.42 -11.17 -14.77
CA ASN A 25 0.47 -10.83 -15.87
C ASN A 25 -0.10 -9.59 -16.59
N PRO A 26 0.69 -8.51 -16.78
CA PRO A 26 0.23 -7.31 -17.49
C PRO A 26 -0.34 -7.59 -18.89
N SER A 27 0.16 -8.61 -19.59
CA SER A 27 -0.34 -8.99 -20.92
C SER A 27 -1.79 -9.48 -20.92
N ASP A 28 -2.32 -9.88 -19.76
CA ASP A 28 -3.64 -10.47 -19.62
C ASP A 28 -4.72 -9.42 -19.29
N ILE A 29 -4.31 -8.18 -19.00
CA ILE A 29 -5.24 -7.08 -18.70
C ILE A 29 -5.86 -6.58 -20.01
N GLU A 30 -7.19 -6.51 -20.05
CA GLU A 30 -7.94 -5.89 -21.15
C GLU A 30 -8.21 -4.42 -20.82
N SER A 31 -8.63 -4.13 -19.59
CA SER A 31 -8.94 -2.76 -19.15
C SER A 31 -8.76 -2.60 -17.65
N MET A 32 -8.37 -1.38 -17.25
CA MET A 32 -8.33 -0.94 -15.85
C MET A 32 -9.22 0.31 -15.71
N ASN A 33 -10.28 0.22 -14.92
CA ASN A 33 -11.16 1.35 -14.63
C ASN A 33 -11.00 1.77 -13.17
N ILE A 34 -10.87 3.07 -12.91
CA ILE A 34 -10.67 3.61 -11.57
C ILE A 34 -11.95 4.32 -11.13
N LEU A 35 -12.61 3.76 -10.12
CA LEU A 35 -13.81 4.33 -9.51
C LEU A 35 -13.40 5.23 -8.35
N LYS A 36 -13.53 6.53 -8.55
CA LYS A 36 -13.08 7.55 -7.60
C LYS A 36 -14.22 8.14 -6.77
N ASP A 37 -15.41 8.30 -7.34
CA ASP A 37 -16.53 8.96 -6.68
C ASP A 37 -17.35 8.00 -5.80
N ALA A 38 -18.06 8.55 -4.81
CA ALA A 38 -18.80 7.77 -3.83
C ALA A 38 -19.98 6.99 -4.46
N SER A 39 -20.58 7.50 -5.55
CA SER A 39 -21.72 6.84 -6.19
C SER A 39 -21.32 5.60 -7.01
N SER A 40 -20.20 5.67 -7.74
CA SER A 40 -19.72 4.50 -8.47
C SER A 40 -19.18 3.41 -7.54
N THR A 41 -18.50 3.80 -6.45
CA THR A 41 -17.90 2.85 -5.49
C THR A 41 -18.90 2.23 -4.52
N ALA A 42 -20.05 2.89 -4.24
CA ALA A 42 -21.04 2.44 -3.24
C ALA A 42 -21.50 0.99 -3.39
N ILE A 43 -21.51 0.43 -4.62
CA ILE A 43 -21.92 -0.97 -4.83
C ILE A 43 -20.90 -1.98 -4.33
N TYR A 44 -19.62 -1.61 -4.29
CA TYR A 44 -18.53 -2.44 -3.77
C TYR A 44 -18.39 -2.33 -2.25
N GLY A 45 -19.22 -1.48 -1.62
CA GLY A 45 -19.42 -1.45 -0.18
C GLY A 45 -18.18 -1.06 0.61
N ILE A 46 -18.04 -1.71 1.77
CA ILE A 46 -17.15 -1.25 2.84
C ILE A 46 -15.64 -1.31 2.58
N ARG A 47 -15.21 -1.97 1.49
CA ARG A 47 -13.81 -1.96 1.05
C ARG A 47 -13.53 -0.87 0.02
N ALA A 48 -14.56 -0.19 -0.45
CA ALA A 48 -14.49 0.78 -1.55
C ALA A 48 -14.26 2.22 -1.09
N ALA A 49 -14.09 2.45 0.23
CA ALA A 49 -13.88 3.78 0.82
C ALA A 49 -12.62 4.50 0.29
N ASN A 50 -11.62 3.74 -0.14
CA ASN A 50 -10.39 4.27 -0.76
C ASN A 50 -10.45 4.32 -2.30
N GLY A 51 -11.63 4.05 -2.88
CA GLY A 51 -11.78 3.85 -4.32
C GLY A 51 -11.65 2.38 -4.73
N VAL A 52 -12.01 2.10 -5.98
CA VAL A 52 -11.97 0.75 -6.55
C VAL A 52 -11.22 0.77 -7.87
N VAL A 53 -10.28 -0.15 -8.04
CA VAL A 53 -9.62 -0.43 -9.33
C VAL A 53 -10.25 -1.69 -9.90
N LEU A 54 -11.11 -1.51 -10.90
CA LEU A 54 -11.75 -2.59 -11.65
C LEU A 54 -10.83 -3.06 -12.77
N ILE A 55 -10.45 -4.32 -12.73
CA ILE A 55 -9.62 -4.94 -13.77
C ILE A 55 -10.47 -6.00 -14.45
N SER A 56 -10.61 -5.84 -15.77
CA SER A 56 -11.13 -6.88 -16.64
C SER A 56 -9.96 -7.50 -17.38
N THR A 57 -9.91 -8.82 -17.36
CA THR A 57 -8.90 -9.58 -18.08
C THR A 57 -9.39 -9.99 -19.45
N LYS A 58 -8.45 -10.35 -20.33
CA LYS A 58 -8.74 -10.80 -21.69
C LYS A 58 -9.59 -12.08 -21.66
N LYS A 59 -10.69 -12.03 -22.39
CA LYS A 59 -11.61 -13.15 -22.61
C LYS A 59 -11.40 -13.76 -23.99
N GLY A 60 -11.79 -15.04 -24.14
CA GLY A 60 -11.87 -15.67 -25.45
C GLY A 60 -12.83 -14.94 -26.38
N LYS A 61 -12.51 -14.89 -27.67
CA LYS A 61 -13.39 -14.36 -28.72
C LYS A 61 -13.82 -15.52 -29.62
N ALA A 62 -15.07 -15.50 -30.08
CA ALA A 62 -15.54 -16.47 -31.06
C ALA A 62 -14.72 -16.37 -32.36
N GLY A 63 -14.38 -17.52 -32.95
CA GLY A 63 -13.59 -17.60 -34.17
C GLY A 63 -12.31 -18.43 -34.01
N LYS A 64 -11.41 -18.27 -34.98
CA LYS A 64 -10.15 -19.03 -35.06
C LYS A 64 -9.29 -18.75 -33.83
N ALA A 65 -8.56 -19.76 -33.39
CA ALA A 65 -7.57 -19.61 -32.34
C ALA A 65 -6.48 -18.62 -32.77
N VAL A 66 -6.21 -17.64 -31.92
CA VAL A 66 -5.14 -16.66 -32.05
C VAL A 66 -4.10 -16.96 -30.98
N VAL A 67 -2.86 -17.17 -31.41
CA VAL A 67 -1.69 -17.34 -30.53
C VAL A 67 -0.91 -16.03 -30.56
N SER A 68 -0.68 -15.46 -29.39
CA SER A 68 0.09 -14.22 -29.22
C SER A 68 1.27 -14.48 -28.30
N TYR A 69 2.43 -13.94 -28.67
CA TYR A 69 3.61 -13.88 -27.82
C TYR A 69 3.95 -12.41 -27.57
N SER A 70 4.21 -12.06 -26.31
CA SER A 70 4.79 -10.77 -25.94
C SER A 70 6.00 -10.99 -25.05
N GLY A 71 7.06 -10.24 -25.30
CA GLY A 71 8.25 -10.30 -24.46
C GLY A 71 9.05 -9.02 -24.53
N HIS A 72 9.79 -8.74 -23.46
CA HIS A 72 10.74 -7.63 -23.40
C HIS A 72 11.95 -8.00 -22.55
N VAL A 73 13.05 -7.32 -22.83
CA VAL A 73 14.31 -7.39 -22.09
C VAL A 73 14.74 -5.96 -21.81
N GLY A 74 15.17 -5.67 -20.58
CA GLY A 74 15.61 -4.35 -20.17
C GLY A 74 16.73 -4.43 -19.14
N ILE A 75 17.44 -3.31 -18.99
CA ILE A 75 18.44 -3.10 -17.94
C ILE A 75 17.90 -2.02 -17.01
N GLN A 76 17.90 -2.30 -15.71
CA GLN A 76 17.49 -1.38 -14.65
C GLN A 76 18.73 -0.73 -14.06
N SER A 77 18.75 0.60 -14.02
CA SER A 77 19.84 1.40 -13.46
C SER A 77 19.30 2.46 -12.50
N VAL A 78 20.07 2.79 -11.46
CA VAL A 78 19.70 3.83 -10.50
C VAL A 78 20.07 5.20 -11.05
N THR A 79 19.10 6.12 -11.15
CA THR A 79 19.28 7.41 -11.85
C THR A 79 19.48 8.62 -10.94
N ASN A 80 19.03 8.60 -9.69
CA ASN A 80 19.08 9.72 -8.76
C ASN A 80 19.79 9.31 -7.46
N GLN A 81 21.09 9.02 -7.55
CA GLN A 81 21.91 8.71 -6.39
C GLN A 81 22.26 9.99 -5.61
N VAL A 82 22.38 9.89 -4.29
CA VAL A 82 22.86 11.00 -3.45
C VAL A 82 24.36 11.17 -3.70
N GLU A 83 24.81 12.38 -3.98
CA GLU A 83 26.23 12.69 -4.08
C GLU A 83 26.85 12.61 -2.68
N MET A 84 27.81 11.70 -2.52
CA MET A 84 28.48 11.45 -1.25
C MET A 84 29.88 12.06 -1.27
N ALA A 85 30.33 12.53 -0.12
CA ALA A 85 31.73 12.91 0.06
C ALA A 85 32.63 11.68 -0.17
N ASN A 86 33.73 11.86 -0.90
CA ASN A 86 34.75 10.84 -1.03
C ASN A 86 35.58 10.72 0.27
N ALA A 87 36.50 9.76 0.33
CA ALA A 87 37.27 9.50 1.54
C ALA A 87 38.20 10.65 1.97
N ASN A 88 38.80 11.36 1.02
CA ASN A 88 39.60 12.55 1.31
C ASN A 88 38.73 13.67 1.91
N GLU A 89 37.61 13.99 1.28
CA GLU A 89 36.64 15.00 1.76
C GLU A 89 36.07 14.63 3.12
N TYR A 90 35.71 13.37 3.32
CA TYR A 90 35.24 12.86 4.60
C TYR A 90 36.31 13.04 5.69
N ALA A 91 37.57 12.73 5.40
CA ALA A 91 38.67 12.91 6.34
C ALA A 91 38.86 14.39 6.72
N ILE A 92 38.75 15.32 5.75
CA ILE A 92 38.78 16.76 6.00
C ILE A 92 37.64 17.15 6.95
N LEU A 93 36.40 16.77 6.63
CA LEU A 93 35.21 17.10 7.44
C LEU A 93 35.28 16.50 8.85
N ALA A 94 35.77 15.27 8.98
CA ALA A 94 35.96 14.61 10.27
C ALA A 94 36.99 15.35 11.13
N ASN A 95 38.09 15.81 10.53
CA ASN A 95 39.11 16.60 11.22
C ASN A 95 38.58 17.97 11.64
N GLU A 96 37.89 18.69 10.75
CA GLU A 96 37.27 19.99 11.07
C GLU A 96 36.31 19.87 12.25
N LYS A 97 35.44 18.85 12.23
CA LYS A 97 34.53 18.54 13.35
C LYS A 97 35.29 18.26 14.65
N SER A 98 36.38 17.48 14.58
CA SER A 98 37.20 17.16 15.76
C SER A 98 37.82 18.42 16.36
N VAL A 99 38.45 19.25 15.53
CA VAL A 99 39.10 20.50 15.93
C VAL A 99 38.09 21.49 16.54
N ILE A 100 36.90 21.64 15.94
CA ILE A 100 35.83 22.49 16.48
C ILE A 100 35.39 22.01 17.88
N ASN A 101 35.40 20.70 18.13
CA ASN A 101 35.05 20.11 19.42
C ASN A 101 36.23 20.05 20.43
N GLY A 102 37.36 20.70 20.13
CA GLY A 102 38.55 20.73 21.00
C GLY A 102 39.44 19.48 20.90
N GLY A 103 39.20 18.62 19.91
CA GLY A 103 40.05 17.49 19.55
C GLY A 103 41.18 17.88 18.61
N GLY A 104 41.98 16.88 18.22
CA GLY A 104 43.03 17.02 17.21
C GLY A 104 42.65 16.41 15.86
N GLN A 105 43.60 16.37 14.94
CA GLN A 105 43.46 15.68 13.66
C GLN A 105 43.25 14.17 13.90
N LEU A 106 42.20 13.60 13.32
CA LEU A 106 41.82 12.18 13.45
C LEU A 106 42.38 11.34 12.29
N LEU A 107 42.31 11.88 11.08
CA LEU A 107 42.65 11.20 9.84
C LEU A 107 43.64 12.04 9.03
N ASN A 108 44.54 11.42 8.28
CA ASN A 108 45.35 12.16 7.29
C ASN A 108 44.69 12.06 5.90
N PRO A 109 44.08 13.13 5.35
CA PRO A 109 43.37 13.08 4.07
C PRO A 109 44.23 12.57 2.91
N ASP A 110 45.54 12.83 2.94
CA ASP A 110 46.49 12.41 1.91
C ASP A 110 46.61 10.89 1.76
N ASN A 111 46.16 10.12 2.77
CA ASN A 111 46.22 8.66 2.76
C ASN A 111 45.04 8.00 2.02
N PHE A 112 43.95 8.72 1.69
CA PHE A 112 42.66 8.08 1.40
C PHE A 112 42.17 8.17 -0.06
N GLY A 113 42.72 9.06 -0.89
CA GLY A 113 42.22 9.24 -2.27
C GLY A 113 40.70 9.37 -2.33
N GLU A 114 40.06 8.71 -3.30
CA GLU A 114 38.58 8.64 -3.36
C GLU A 114 37.97 7.66 -2.34
N GLY A 115 38.73 6.63 -1.94
CA GLY A 115 38.29 5.56 -1.04
C GLY A 115 37.11 4.73 -1.54
N THR A 116 36.24 4.30 -0.62
CA THR A 116 35.12 3.40 -0.91
C THR A 116 33.84 4.17 -1.23
N ASP A 117 33.34 3.99 -2.45
CA ASP A 117 31.96 4.36 -2.82
C ASP A 117 31.00 3.22 -2.45
N TRP A 118 30.36 3.34 -1.28
CA TRP A 118 29.45 2.31 -0.78
C TRP A 118 28.21 2.10 -1.64
N TYR A 119 27.72 3.12 -2.35
CA TYR A 119 26.60 2.93 -3.29
C TYR A 119 27.02 2.11 -4.50
N LYS A 120 28.21 2.36 -5.04
CA LYS A 120 28.77 1.56 -6.13
C LYS A 120 29.09 0.12 -5.72
N VAL A 121 29.38 -0.13 -4.45
CA VAL A 121 29.59 -1.48 -3.91
C VAL A 121 28.28 -2.26 -3.83
N VAL A 122 27.22 -1.65 -3.31
CA VAL A 122 25.94 -2.36 -3.08
C VAL A 122 25.02 -2.39 -4.31
N LEU A 123 25.18 -1.43 -5.24
CA LEU A 123 24.32 -1.26 -6.41
C LEU A 123 24.97 -1.78 -7.70
N ARG A 124 24.12 -2.24 -8.61
CA ARG A 124 24.47 -2.70 -9.94
C ARG A 124 23.37 -2.40 -10.95
N ASP A 125 23.75 -2.41 -12.22
CA ASP A 125 22.80 -2.56 -13.32
C ASP A 125 22.22 -3.97 -13.29
N ALA A 126 20.90 -4.09 -13.45
CA ALA A 126 20.20 -5.35 -13.26
C ALA A 126 19.30 -5.71 -14.45
N LEU A 127 19.34 -6.96 -14.88
CA LEU A 127 18.56 -7.45 -16.01
C LEU A 127 17.10 -7.73 -15.60
N ILE A 128 16.15 -7.29 -16.43
CA ILE A 128 14.74 -7.68 -16.35
C ILE A 128 14.30 -8.31 -17.67
N THR A 129 13.62 -9.46 -17.58
CA THR A 129 13.06 -10.17 -18.73
C THR A 129 11.64 -10.63 -18.42
N ASN A 130 10.72 -10.41 -19.35
CA ASN A 130 9.35 -10.90 -19.23
C ASN A 130 8.94 -11.58 -20.53
N HIS A 131 8.31 -12.75 -20.42
CA HIS A 131 7.80 -13.52 -21.56
C HIS A 131 6.38 -13.97 -21.26
N ALA A 132 5.47 -13.79 -22.22
CA ALA A 132 4.09 -14.23 -22.11
C ALA A 132 3.61 -14.84 -23.42
N VAL A 133 2.94 -15.99 -23.32
CA VAL A 133 2.28 -16.66 -24.44
C VAL A 133 0.81 -16.81 -24.08
N SER A 134 -0.07 -16.38 -24.98
CA SER A 134 -1.51 -16.54 -24.80
C SER A 134 -2.17 -17.17 -26.02
N VAL A 135 -3.13 -18.05 -25.78
CA VAL A 135 -4.00 -18.65 -26.80
C VAL A 135 -5.43 -18.26 -26.50
N SER A 136 -6.08 -17.60 -27.45
CA SER A 136 -7.49 -17.18 -27.33
C SER A 136 -8.30 -17.65 -28.53
N GLY A 137 -9.52 -18.11 -28.31
CA GLY A 137 -10.40 -18.52 -29.40
C GLY A 137 -11.77 -18.94 -28.91
N GLY A 138 -12.60 -19.45 -29.82
CA GLY A 138 -13.92 -19.95 -29.45
C GLY A 138 -14.64 -20.61 -30.61
N ALA A 139 -15.26 -21.75 -30.34
CA ALA A 139 -16.02 -22.51 -31.32
C ALA A 139 -17.41 -22.87 -30.75
N GLY A 140 -18.44 -22.69 -31.56
CA GLY A 140 -19.82 -22.98 -31.18
C GLY A 140 -20.26 -22.19 -29.94
N LYS A 141 -20.50 -22.92 -28.85
CA LYS A 141 -21.02 -22.38 -27.59
C LYS A 141 -19.94 -22.10 -26.52
N SER A 142 -18.65 -22.17 -26.86
CA SER A 142 -17.56 -21.94 -25.91
C SER A 142 -16.51 -20.97 -26.42
N THR A 143 -16.05 -20.08 -25.55
CA THR A 143 -14.91 -19.18 -25.79
C THR A 143 -13.89 -19.35 -24.67
N TYR A 144 -12.61 -19.41 -25.00
CA TYR A 144 -11.52 -19.67 -24.05
C TYR A 144 -10.34 -18.71 -24.23
N ASN A 145 -9.62 -18.49 -23.13
CA ASN A 145 -8.33 -17.83 -23.10
C ASN A 145 -7.40 -18.59 -22.14
N LEU A 146 -6.22 -18.95 -22.62
CA LEU A 146 -5.13 -19.54 -21.84
C LEU A 146 -3.94 -18.59 -21.95
N SER A 147 -3.30 -18.26 -20.83
CA SER A 147 -2.09 -17.43 -20.78
C SER A 147 -1.05 -18.04 -19.85
N LEU A 148 0.20 -18.03 -20.28
CA LEU A 148 1.37 -18.41 -19.50
C LEU A 148 2.36 -17.25 -19.52
N GLY A 149 2.88 -16.87 -18.36
CA GLY A 149 3.83 -15.79 -18.19
C GLY A 149 5.00 -16.18 -17.30
N TYR A 150 6.19 -15.68 -17.62
CA TYR A 150 7.39 -15.78 -16.79
C TYR A 150 8.11 -14.43 -16.75
N LEU A 151 8.23 -13.88 -15.55
CA LEU A 151 9.01 -12.68 -15.24
C LEU A 151 10.22 -13.10 -14.42
N LYS A 152 11.42 -12.70 -14.88
CA LYS A 152 12.65 -12.70 -14.10
C LYS A 152 13.14 -11.28 -13.99
N GLN A 153 13.30 -10.81 -12.76
CA GLN A 153 13.77 -9.48 -12.43
C GLN A 153 14.93 -9.58 -11.46
N GLU A 154 16.12 -9.19 -11.90
CA GLU A 154 17.26 -8.98 -11.01
C GLU A 154 17.12 -7.59 -10.35
N GLY A 155 17.47 -7.50 -9.08
CA GLY A 155 17.44 -6.22 -8.36
C GLY A 155 18.72 -5.43 -8.53
N ASN A 156 18.61 -4.11 -8.39
CA ASN A 156 19.74 -3.19 -8.39
C ASN A 156 20.67 -3.41 -7.19
N VAL A 157 20.18 -3.97 -6.08
CA VAL A 157 21.05 -4.40 -4.98
C VAL A 157 21.61 -5.78 -5.30
N GLU A 158 22.91 -5.98 -5.10
CA GLU A 158 23.57 -7.25 -5.38
C GLU A 158 22.88 -8.43 -4.67
N GLY A 159 22.78 -9.56 -5.37
CA GLY A 159 22.16 -10.78 -4.85
C GLY A 159 20.63 -10.78 -4.82
N ASN A 160 19.95 -9.66 -5.09
CA ASN A 160 18.49 -9.60 -5.16
C ASN A 160 17.97 -10.16 -6.48
N VAL A 161 17.01 -11.08 -6.39
CA VAL A 161 16.33 -11.66 -7.56
C VAL A 161 14.87 -11.91 -7.22
N PHE A 162 13.98 -11.62 -8.16
CA PHE A 162 12.55 -11.91 -8.12
C PHE A 162 12.13 -12.66 -9.38
N ASN A 163 11.46 -13.81 -9.20
CA ASN A 163 10.90 -14.58 -10.31
C ASN A 163 9.41 -14.81 -10.07
N ARG A 164 8.61 -14.68 -11.14
CA ARG A 164 7.17 -14.96 -11.11
C ARG A 164 6.76 -15.77 -12.34
N ALA A 165 6.18 -16.93 -12.11
CA ALA A 165 5.47 -17.71 -13.12
C ALA A 165 3.96 -17.56 -12.90
N THR A 166 3.22 -17.23 -13.95
CA THR A 166 1.76 -17.06 -13.91
C THR A 166 1.13 -17.95 -14.98
N ALA A 167 0.10 -18.70 -14.61
CA ALA A 167 -0.75 -19.44 -15.54
C ALA A 167 -2.20 -19.01 -15.32
N ARG A 168 -2.87 -18.58 -16.38
CA ARG A 168 -4.26 -18.12 -16.34
C ARG A 168 -5.09 -18.88 -17.34
N PHE A 169 -6.26 -19.32 -16.91
CA PHE A 169 -7.23 -19.99 -17.76
C PHE A 169 -8.61 -19.39 -17.54
N GLN A 170 -9.28 -19.04 -18.64
CA GLN A 170 -10.64 -18.53 -18.63
C GLN A 170 -11.47 -19.24 -19.69
N ASN A 171 -12.72 -19.54 -19.36
CA ASN A 171 -13.68 -20.10 -20.29
C ASN A 171 -15.07 -19.54 -20.00
N ASP A 172 -15.78 -19.20 -21.07
CA ASP A 172 -17.22 -18.94 -21.04
C ASP A 172 -17.91 -20.01 -21.91
N PHE A 173 -18.96 -20.61 -21.36
CA PHE A 173 -19.76 -21.66 -21.99
C PHE A 173 -21.24 -21.27 -21.98
N GLN A 174 -21.82 -21.13 -23.16
CA GLN A 174 -23.26 -20.99 -23.35
C GLN A 174 -23.90 -22.38 -23.28
N VAL A 175 -24.38 -22.83 -22.12
CA VAL A 175 -24.92 -24.19 -21.97
C VAL A 175 -26.15 -24.37 -22.88
N PHE A 176 -27.10 -23.45 -22.78
CA PHE A 176 -28.28 -23.29 -23.63
C PHE A 176 -28.68 -21.81 -23.62
N GLU A 177 -29.56 -21.35 -24.52
CA GLU A 177 -29.79 -19.90 -24.76
C GLU A 177 -29.97 -19.01 -23.50
N PRO A 178 -30.71 -19.43 -22.47
CA PRO A 178 -30.88 -18.67 -21.24
C PRO A 178 -29.75 -18.86 -20.22
N LEU A 179 -28.96 -19.95 -20.27
CA LEU A 179 -27.94 -20.26 -19.26
C LEU A 179 -26.51 -20.16 -19.84
N LYS A 180 -25.74 -19.24 -19.27
CA LYS A 180 -24.30 -19.11 -19.49
C LYS A 180 -23.55 -19.43 -18.19
N VAL A 181 -22.48 -20.20 -18.29
CA VAL A 181 -21.55 -20.47 -17.19
C VAL A 181 -20.17 -20.01 -17.61
N GLY A 182 -19.43 -19.36 -16.71
CA GLY A 182 -18.07 -18.96 -16.96
C GLY A 182 -17.19 -19.18 -15.75
N TYR A 183 -15.89 -19.36 -15.99
CA TYR A 183 -14.91 -19.39 -14.93
C TYR A 183 -13.57 -18.80 -15.37
N THR A 184 -12.83 -18.30 -14.40
CA THR A 184 -11.46 -17.80 -14.53
C THR A 184 -10.65 -18.34 -13.38
N ILE A 185 -9.48 -18.91 -13.65
CA ILE A 185 -8.54 -19.41 -12.66
C ILE A 185 -7.16 -18.85 -12.99
N THR A 186 -6.47 -18.31 -11.99
CA THR A 186 -5.08 -17.85 -12.13
C THR A 186 -4.23 -18.51 -11.05
N ALA A 187 -3.18 -19.21 -11.44
CA ALA A 187 -2.17 -19.77 -10.55
C ALA A 187 -0.87 -18.98 -10.73
N THR A 188 -0.24 -18.61 -9.62
CA THR A 188 1.02 -17.86 -9.62
C THR A 188 1.99 -18.48 -8.62
N GLY A 189 3.24 -18.65 -9.05
CA GLY A 189 4.36 -19.01 -8.19
C GLY A 189 5.41 -17.91 -8.22
N ILE A 190 5.79 -17.42 -7.05
CA ILE A 190 6.80 -16.38 -6.85
C ILE A 190 7.94 -16.96 -6.01
N ASN A 191 9.17 -16.64 -6.40
CA ASN A 191 10.36 -16.95 -5.61
C ASN A 191 11.32 -15.76 -5.67
N SER A 192 11.76 -15.29 -4.51
CA SER A 192 12.73 -14.19 -4.39
C SER A 192 13.87 -14.52 -3.44
N LYS A 193 15.03 -13.92 -3.72
CA LYS A 193 16.13 -13.74 -2.76
C LYS A 193 16.08 -12.29 -2.32
N ASP A 194 15.80 -12.07 -1.04
CA ASP A 194 15.49 -10.75 -0.51
C ASP A 194 16.77 -9.99 -0.13
N ILE A 195 16.63 -8.70 0.18
CA ILE A 195 17.73 -7.85 0.64
C ILE A 195 17.50 -7.37 2.07
N PRO A 196 18.58 -7.07 2.81
CA PRO A 196 18.44 -6.45 4.12
C PRO A 196 17.89 -5.04 3.97
N GLY A 197 16.72 -4.75 4.56
CA GLY A 197 16.02 -3.47 4.38
C GLY A 197 16.81 -2.22 4.83
N GLY A 198 17.81 -2.39 5.71
CA GLY A 198 18.68 -1.32 6.19
C GLY A 198 19.88 -1.00 5.30
N VAL A 199 20.11 -1.74 4.21
CA VAL A 199 21.37 -1.64 3.43
C VAL A 199 21.60 -0.24 2.83
N PHE A 200 20.54 0.44 2.38
CA PHE A 200 20.66 1.78 1.83
C PHE A 200 21.07 2.81 2.89
N TYR A 201 20.46 2.75 4.07
CA TYR A 201 20.83 3.62 5.19
C TYR A 201 22.24 3.31 5.69
N GLN A 202 22.58 2.03 5.78
CA GLN A 202 23.92 1.58 6.14
C GLN A 202 24.97 2.11 5.15
N SER A 203 24.68 2.07 3.84
CA SER A 203 25.58 2.59 2.79
C SER A 203 25.69 4.11 2.83
N PHE A 204 24.61 4.81 3.21
CA PHE A 204 24.61 6.26 3.36
C PHE A 204 25.48 6.74 4.53
N ILE A 205 25.50 6.01 5.66
CA ILE A 205 26.26 6.42 6.85
C ILE A 205 27.66 5.79 6.93
N ALA A 206 27.97 4.80 6.09
CA ALA A 206 29.24 4.09 6.13
C ALA A 206 30.40 5.03 5.71
N PRO A 207 31.45 5.18 6.54
CA PRO A 207 32.58 6.02 6.21
C PRO A 207 33.30 5.52 4.94
N PRO A 208 33.55 6.40 3.94
CA PRO A 208 34.25 6.02 2.72
C PRO A 208 35.75 5.72 2.94
N VAL A 209 36.31 6.11 4.10
CA VAL A 209 37.70 5.80 4.47
C VAL A 209 37.90 4.32 4.83
N ILE A 210 36.83 3.59 5.15
CA ILE A 210 36.89 2.16 5.46
C ILE A 210 36.87 1.40 4.12
N PRO A 211 37.87 0.55 3.83
CA PRO A 211 37.86 -0.26 2.62
C PRO A 211 36.78 -1.34 2.70
N VAL A 212 36.26 -1.79 1.56
CA VAL A 212 35.34 -2.95 1.51
C VAL A 212 36.02 -4.18 2.12
N ARG A 213 37.26 -4.44 1.70
CA ARG A 213 38.17 -5.49 2.20
C ARG A 213 39.60 -4.98 2.21
N TYR A 214 40.41 -5.51 3.14
CA TYR A 214 41.86 -5.34 3.14
C TYR A 214 42.52 -6.27 2.11
N ASN A 215 43.82 -6.05 1.87
CA ASN A 215 44.61 -6.83 0.90
C ASN A 215 44.72 -8.33 1.23
N ASP A 216 44.56 -8.70 2.50
CA ASP A 216 44.53 -10.09 2.95
C ASP A 216 43.16 -10.77 2.76
N GLY A 217 42.15 -10.02 2.29
CA GLY A 217 40.78 -10.47 2.03
C GLY A 217 39.81 -10.32 3.20
N SER A 218 40.29 -9.95 4.39
CA SER A 218 39.42 -9.62 5.53
C SER A 218 38.59 -8.36 5.26
N TYR A 219 37.44 -8.21 5.91
CA TYR A 219 36.59 -7.03 5.70
C TYR A 219 37.19 -5.81 6.40
N GLY A 220 36.98 -4.61 5.84
CA GLY A 220 37.36 -3.38 6.53
C GLY A 220 36.62 -3.25 7.86
N ASP A 221 37.39 -3.09 8.94
CA ASP A 221 36.86 -3.01 10.30
C ASP A 221 36.72 -1.53 10.71
N PRO A 222 35.51 -1.07 11.13
CA PRO A 222 35.34 0.28 11.64
C PRO A 222 36.18 0.59 12.88
N ALA A 223 36.65 -0.42 13.64
CA ALA A 223 37.54 -0.21 14.78
C ALA A 223 38.94 0.27 14.39
N ASP A 224 39.35 0.06 13.13
CA ASP A 224 40.67 0.50 12.64
C ASP A 224 40.70 2.00 12.31
N TYR A 225 39.54 2.66 12.31
CA TYR A 225 39.38 4.07 11.96
C TYR A 225 38.67 4.85 13.08
N PRO A 226 39.12 6.07 13.41
CA PRO A 226 38.48 6.92 14.40
C PRO A 226 37.19 7.58 13.87
N THR A 227 36.38 6.84 13.12
CA THR A 227 35.16 7.33 12.47
C THR A 227 33.88 6.96 13.21
N GLY A 228 33.97 6.07 14.21
CA GLY A 228 32.81 5.52 14.91
C GLY A 228 32.43 4.14 14.41
N GLN A 229 31.47 3.50 15.09
CA GLN A 229 31.10 2.11 14.87
C GLN A 229 30.01 2.00 13.79
N PHE A 230 30.43 1.96 12.52
CA PHE A 230 29.56 1.81 11.37
C PHE A 230 29.75 0.46 10.69
N SER A 231 28.64 -0.25 10.46
CA SER A 231 28.69 -1.56 9.83
C SER A 231 29.13 -1.46 8.37
N ASN A 232 30.01 -2.35 7.92
CA ASN A 232 30.40 -2.53 6.53
C ASN A 232 29.21 -3.12 5.72
N PRO A 233 28.63 -2.39 4.74
CA PRO A 233 27.49 -2.84 3.94
C PRO A 233 27.70 -4.17 3.22
N GLN A 234 28.92 -4.45 2.74
CA GLN A 234 29.22 -5.70 2.05
C GLN A 234 29.07 -6.90 2.97
N VAL A 235 29.54 -6.80 4.23
CA VAL A 235 29.34 -7.86 5.23
C VAL A 235 27.87 -8.17 5.39
N THR A 236 27.02 -7.15 5.49
CA THR A 236 25.57 -7.32 5.63
C THR A 236 24.98 -8.06 4.43
N LEU A 237 25.38 -7.72 3.20
CA LEU A 237 24.92 -8.42 1.99
C LEU A 237 25.41 -9.88 1.94
N ASP A 238 26.67 -10.13 2.30
CA ASP A 238 27.29 -11.45 2.23
C ASP A 238 26.69 -12.43 3.26
N VAL A 239 26.30 -11.95 4.44
CA VAL A 239 25.73 -12.79 5.51
C VAL A 239 24.20 -12.85 5.50
N PHE A 240 23.52 -11.91 4.83
CA PHE A 240 22.06 -11.89 4.77
C PHE A 240 21.53 -12.95 3.80
N ASN A 241 20.89 -13.98 4.35
CA ASN A 241 20.29 -15.04 3.57
C ASN A 241 18.80 -15.16 3.90
N GLN A 242 17.97 -14.46 3.12
CA GLN A 242 16.52 -14.59 3.19
C GLN A 242 15.96 -14.94 1.82
N ARG A 243 15.08 -15.95 1.79
CA ARG A 243 14.36 -16.38 0.60
C ARG A 243 12.87 -16.35 0.89
N SER A 244 12.10 -15.82 -0.04
CA SER A 244 10.65 -15.78 0.04
C SER A 244 10.03 -16.57 -1.11
N LYS A 245 9.04 -17.40 -0.80
CA LYS A 245 8.28 -18.18 -1.78
C LYS A 245 6.80 -17.95 -1.56
N THR A 246 6.06 -17.69 -2.63
CA THR A 246 4.62 -17.50 -2.56
C THR A 246 3.92 -18.28 -3.67
N TYR A 247 2.93 -19.07 -3.30
CA TYR A 247 2.01 -19.71 -4.23
C TYR A 247 0.62 -19.13 -4.04
N ARG A 248 -0.03 -18.73 -5.12
CA ARG A 248 -1.37 -18.14 -5.08
C ARG A 248 -2.22 -18.72 -6.17
N ILE A 249 -3.42 -19.14 -5.83
CA ILE A 249 -4.47 -19.55 -6.75
C ILE A 249 -5.66 -18.64 -6.51
N THR A 250 -6.09 -17.92 -7.55
CA THR A 250 -7.30 -17.11 -7.56
C THR A 250 -8.30 -17.73 -8.53
N GLY A 251 -9.58 -17.62 -8.21
CA GLY A 251 -10.64 -18.24 -8.99
C GLY A 251 -11.94 -17.44 -8.95
N ASN A 252 -12.68 -17.47 -10.04
CA ASN A 252 -14.06 -17.01 -10.14
C ASN A 252 -14.85 -18.00 -10.99
N VAL A 253 -16.02 -18.40 -10.52
CA VAL A 253 -16.99 -19.21 -11.26
C VAL A 253 -18.34 -18.51 -11.16
N TYR A 254 -19.04 -18.37 -12.28
CA TYR A 254 -20.36 -17.75 -12.30
C TYR A 254 -21.32 -18.47 -13.23
N ALA A 255 -22.61 -18.31 -12.93
CA ALA A 255 -23.71 -18.71 -13.80
C ALA A 255 -24.66 -17.52 -13.98
N GLU A 256 -25.06 -17.27 -15.22
CA GLU A 256 -26.01 -16.25 -15.64
C GLU A 256 -27.21 -16.93 -16.30
N LEU A 257 -28.38 -16.77 -15.70
CA LEU A 257 -29.64 -17.34 -16.15
C LEU A 257 -30.63 -16.22 -16.52
N LYS A 258 -31.07 -16.17 -17.78
CA LYS A 258 -32.20 -15.35 -18.21
C LYS A 258 -33.50 -16.06 -17.83
N ILE A 259 -34.11 -15.65 -16.71
CA ILE A 259 -35.37 -16.26 -16.22
C ILE A 259 -36.53 -15.88 -17.14
N LEU A 260 -36.60 -14.59 -17.48
CA LEU A 260 -37.55 -14.00 -18.42
C LEU A 260 -36.78 -13.07 -19.36
N LYS A 261 -37.42 -12.61 -20.44
CA LYS A 261 -36.80 -11.72 -21.44
C LYS A 261 -36.06 -10.52 -20.80
N ASP A 262 -36.65 -9.95 -19.75
CA ASP A 262 -36.18 -8.73 -19.09
C ASP A 262 -35.48 -9.00 -17.74
N PHE A 263 -35.39 -10.27 -17.29
CA PHE A 263 -34.82 -10.65 -15.98
C PHE A 263 -33.62 -11.57 -16.12
N THR A 264 -32.48 -11.16 -15.56
CA THR A 264 -31.25 -11.97 -15.49
C THR A 264 -30.88 -12.21 -14.03
N PHE A 265 -30.83 -13.46 -13.63
CA PHE A 265 -30.24 -13.88 -12.37
C PHE A 265 -28.78 -14.28 -12.60
N LYS A 266 -27.89 -13.80 -11.73
CA LYS A 266 -26.47 -14.16 -11.76
C LYS A 266 -26.02 -14.57 -10.36
N THR A 267 -25.37 -15.73 -10.27
CA THR A 267 -24.66 -16.16 -9.07
C THR A 267 -23.19 -16.32 -9.40
N SER A 268 -22.31 -15.88 -8.51
CA SER A 268 -20.87 -16.03 -8.67
C SER A 268 -20.20 -16.33 -7.34
N VAL A 269 -19.25 -17.27 -7.38
CA VAL A 269 -18.35 -17.58 -6.28
C VAL A 269 -16.93 -17.34 -6.77
N GLY A 270 -16.16 -16.59 -6.02
CA GLY A 270 -14.75 -16.42 -6.30
C GLY A 270 -13.93 -16.20 -5.05
N GLY A 271 -12.62 -16.15 -5.20
CA GLY A 271 -11.73 -16.01 -4.07
C GLY A 271 -10.29 -16.33 -4.39
N GLU A 272 -9.52 -16.52 -3.34
CA GLU A 272 -8.13 -16.90 -3.38
C GLU A 272 -7.72 -17.81 -2.24
N TYR A 273 -6.71 -18.59 -2.56
CA TYR A 273 -5.85 -19.27 -1.60
C TYR A 273 -4.41 -18.87 -1.90
N GLY A 274 -3.73 -18.29 -0.92
CA GLY A 274 -2.33 -17.93 -1.00
C GLY A 274 -1.56 -18.57 0.15
N GLU A 275 -0.37 -19.08 -0.14
CA GLU A 275 0.59 -19.55 0.87
C GLU A 275 1.94 -18.88 0.61
N GLY A 276 2.52 -18.31 1.64
CA GLY A 276 3.84 -17.69 1.64
C GLY A 276 4.76 -18.34 2.66
N GLU A 277 6.03 -18.53 2.30
CA GLU A 277 7.10 -18.93 3.20
C GLU A 277 8.23 -17.91 3.11
N VAL A 278 8.68 -17.40 4.26
CA VAL A 278 9.90 -16.61 4.39
C VAL A 278 10.87 -17.41 5.23
N LEU A 279 11.99 -17.81 4.62
CA LEU A 279 13.08 -18.50 5.30
C LEU A 279 14.26 -17.53 5.42
N GLY A 280 14.64 -17.22 6.66
CA GLY A 280 15.81 -16.41 6.98
C GLY A 280 16.84 -17.21 7.75
N TYR A 281 18.11 -17.12 7.33
CA TYR A 281 19.23 -17.75 8.01
C TYR A 281 20.35 -16.74 8.27
N THR A 282 20.88 -16.75 9.50
CA THR A 282 22.07 -16.00 9.87
C THR A 282 23.13 -17.00 10.33
N PRO A 283 24.30 -17.07 9.66
CA PRO A 283 25.35 -18.03 10.01
C PRO A 283 26.11 -17.63 11.28
N VAL A 284 26.96 -18.52 11.78
CA VAL A 284 28.08 -18.15 12.64
C VAL A 284 29.13 -17.48 11.76
N TYR A 285 29.58 -16.28 12.11
CA TYR A 285 30.60 -15.56 11.35
C TYR A 285 31.35 -14.56 12.24
N GLN A 286 32.56 -14.21 11.82
CA GLN A 286 33.34 -13.12 12.40
C GLN A 286 33.90 -12.29 11.24
N ALA A 287 33.29 -11.14 10.98
CA ALA A 287 33.67 -10.28 9.86
C ALA A 287 34.38 -9.01 10.33
N THR A 288 33.84 -8.36 11.36
CA THR A 288 34.45 -7.18 12.00
C THR A 288 34.21 -7.21 13.51
N SER A 289 34.82 -6.27 14.23
CA SER A 289 34.67 -6.03 15.67
C SER A 289 33.21 -5.87 16.11
N ILE A 290 32.34 -5.32 15.25
CA ILE A 290 30.90 -5.10 15.52
C ILE A 290 29.96 -5.97 14.67
N GLN A 291 30.46 -6.61 13.61
CA GLN A 291 29.70 -7.56 12.80
C GLN A 291 30.28 -8.96 12.96
N ASN A 292 29.83 -9.61 14.02
CA ASN A 292 30.12 -11.01 14.31
C ASN A 292 28.87 -11.65 14.92
N ASN A 293 28.77 -12.96 14.78
CA ASN A 293 27.70 -13.76 15.33
C ASN A 293 28.25 -15.13 15.75
N ASN A 294 28.15 -15.45 17.04
CA ASN A 294 28.70 -16.69 17.59
C ASN A 294 27.70 -17.86 17.55
N VAL A 295 26.43 -17.60 17.21
CA VAL A 295 25.38 -18.62 17.15
C VAL A 295 24.56 -18.47 15.87
N SER A 296 24.46 -19.53 15.06
CA SER A 296 23.60 -19.48 13.88
C SER A 296 22.13 -19.35 14.28
N ARG A 297 21.30 -18.73 13.44
CA ARG A 297 19.86 -18.60 13.66
C ARG A 297 19.09 -18.93 12.40
N LEU A 298 18.09 -19.80 12.54
CA LEU A 298 17.08 -20.06 11.50
C LEU A 298 15.75 -19.45 11.92
N SER A 299 15.09 -18.78 10.98
CA SER A 299 13.74 -18.24 11.08
C SER A 299 12.92 -18.77 9.92
N VAL A 300 11.78 -19.37 10.21
CA VAL A 300 10.82 -19.82 9.20
C VAL A 300 9.47 -19.22 9.54
N ALA A 301 8.98 -18.32 8.68
CA ALA A 301 7.63 -17.80 8.75
C ALA A 301 6.80 -18.42 7.64
N ARG A 302 5.62 -18.93 7.97
CA ARG A 302 4.62 -19.38 6.99
C ARG A 302 3.35 -18.61 7.21
N ALA A 303 2.78 -18.12 6.12
CA ALA A 303 1.51 -17.40 6.14
C ALA A 303 0.57 -17.98 5.10
N ASP A 304 -0.72 -18.07 5.43
CA ASP A 304 -1.76 -18.38 4.45
C ASP A 304 -2.89 -17.37 4.48
N THR A 305 -3.35 -17.01 3.29
CA THR A 305 -4.52 -16.18 3.07
C THR A 305 -5.61 -17.01 2.43
N ARG A 306 -6.80 -17.00 3.02
CA ARG A 306 -8.00 -17.64 2.48
C ARG A 306 -9.10 -16.61 2.38
N ASN A 307 -9.52 -16.31 1.17
CA ASN A 307 -10.57 -15.33 0.92
C ASN A 307 -11.57 -15.91 -0.06
N TRP A 308 -12.86 -15.78 0.24
CA TRP A 308 -13.92 -16.10 -0.69
C TRP A 308 -15.04 -15.07 -0.63
N ILE A 309 -15.70 -14.91 -1.76
CA ILE A 309 -16.86 -14.07 -1.97
C ILE A 309 -17.92 -14.85 -2.74
N LEU A 310 -19.17 -14.75 -2.28
CA LEU A 310 -20.37 -15.23 -2.96
C LEU A 310 -21.26 -14.03 -3.21
N GLU A 311 -21.66 -13.82 -4.46
CA GLU A 311 -22.60 -12.78 -4.85
C GLU A 311 -23.75 -13.37 -5.67
N ASN A 312 -24.97 -12.98 -5.30
CA ASN A 312 -26.19 -13.32 -6.01
C ASN A 312 -26.88 -12.02 -6.41
N THR A 313 -27.22 -11.87 -7.69
CA THR A 313 -27.87 -10.67 -8.21
C THR A 313 -29.04 -11.03 -9.10
N LEU A 314 -30.10 -10.22 -9.04
CA LEU A 314 -31.23 -10.24 -9.94
C LEU A 314 -31.33 -8.87 -10.60
N THR A 315 -31.24 -8.85 -11.93
CA THR A 315 -31.28 -7.62 -12.73
C THR A 315 -32.52 -7.63 -13.62
N TYR A 316 -33.30 -6.57 -13.54
CA TYR A 316 -34.41 -6.26 -14.43
C TYR A 316 -34.01 -5.13 -15.37
N THR A 317 -34.14 -5.32 -16.68
CA THR A 317 -33.85 -4.27 -17.69
C THR A 317 -35.03 -4.10 -18.62
N LYS A 318 -35.55 -2.87 -18.73
CA LYS A 318 -36.69 -2.56 -19.59
C LYS A 318 -36.51 -1.23 -20.30
N ARG A 319 -36.72 -1.25 -21.62
CA ARG A 319 -36.91 -0.06 -22.44
C ARG A 319 -38.39 0.08 -22.80
N PHE A 320 -38.97 1.26 -22.56
CA PHE A 320 -40.37 1.56 -22.86
C PHE A 320 -40.48 3.01 -23.36
N GLY A 321 -40.82 3.17 -24.64
CA GLY A 321 -40.72 4.48 -25.30
C GLY A 321 -39.31 5.08 -25.16
N ASP A 322 -39.27 6.30 -24.66
CA ASP A 322 -38.04 7.06 -24.42
C ASP A 322 -37.35 6.76 -23.08
N HIS A 323 -37.87 5.80 -22.32
CA HIS A 323 -37.37 5.44 -21.00
C HIS A 323 -36.54 4.16 -21.06
N ASN A 324 -35.41 4.15 -20.37
CA ASN A 324 -34.62 2.95 -20.14
C ASN A 324 -34.33 2.81 -18.64
N LEU A 325 -34.80 1.71 -18.07
CA LEU A 325 -34.76 1.38 -16.64
C LEU A 325 -33.97 0.10 -16.44
N THR A 326 -32.98 0.14 -15.55
CA THR A 326 -32.27 -1.03 -15.05
C THR A 326 -32.36 -1.05 -13.52
N VAL A 327 -32.92 -2.11 -12.95
CA VAL A 327 -33.00 -2.31 -11.50
C VAL A 327 -32.21 -3.57 -11.15
N LEU A 328 -31.33 -3.46 -10.17
CA LEU A 328 -30.55 -4.57 -9.63
C LEU A 328 -30.85 -4.70 -8.14
N ALA A 329 -31.07 -5.94 -7.70
CA ALA A 329 -31.06 -6.33 -6.29
C ALA A 329 -30.04 -7.44 -6.10
N GLY A 330 -29.30 -7.41 -4.99
CA GLY A 330 -28.25 -8.38 -4.74
C GLY A 330 -27.98 -8.64 -3.26
N GLN A 331 -27.36 -9.79 -3.03
CA GLN A 331 -26.86 -10.25 -1.74
C GLN A 331 -25.41 -10.68 -1.91
N GLY A 332 -24.59 -10.35 -0.91
CA GLY A 332 -23.18 -10.72 -0.85
C GLY A 332 -22.83 -11.39 0.48
N ALA A 333 -21.86 -12.29 0.42
CA ALA A 333 -21.20 -12.86 1.60
C ALA A 333 -19.70 -12.97 1.32
N GLN A 334 -18.88 -12.57 2.29
CA GLN A 334 -17.43 -12.64 2.20
C GLN A 334 -16.83 -13.20 3.48
N ARG A 335 -15.74 -13.96 3.35
CA ARG A 335 -14.86 -14.31 4.46
C ARG A 335 -13.41 -14.16 4.03
N TYR A 336 -12.65 -13.42 4.83
CA TYR A 336 -11.21 -13.25 4.71
C TYR A 336 -10.54 -13.80 5.97
N ARG A 337 -9.55 -14.67 5.81
CA ARG A 337 -8.69 -15.16 6.89
C ARG A 337 -7.25 -14.99 6.48
N SER A 338 -6.47 -14.40 7.38
CA SER A 338 -5.00 -14.41 7.32
C SER A 338 -4.49 -15.16 8.53
N TYR A 339 -3.49 -16.01 8.35
CA TYR A 339 -2.84 -16.73 9.43
C TYR A 339 -1.34 -16.74 9.19
N ARG A 340 -0.55 -16.55 10.25
CA ARG A 340 0.91 -16.59 10.19
C ARG A 340 1.44 -17.33 11.41
N ILE A 341 2.37 -18.23 11.16
CA ILE A 341 3.19 -18.84 12.20
C ILE A 341 4.66 -18.57 11.90
N THR A 342 5.40 -18.10 12.89
CA THR A 342 6.84 -17.88 12.79
C THR A 342 7.55 -18.72 13.83
N GLY A 343 8.42 -19.62 13.38
CA GLY A 343 9.28 -20.43 14.23
C GLY A 343 10.74 -20.01 14.10
N THR A 344 11.46 -19.95 15.22
CA THR A 344 12.89 -19.60 15.24
C THR A 344 13.68 -20.58 16.09
N ALA A 345 14.91 -20.88 15.70
CA ALA A 345 15.83 -21.72 16.46
C ALA A 345 17.27 -21.22 16.34
N LEU A 346 18.05 -21.37 17.41
CA LEU A 346 19.49 -21.11 17.42
C LEU A 346 20.29 -22.38 17.16
N ASN A 347 21.57 -22.24 16.79
CA ASN A 347 22.52 -23.33 16.53
C ASN A 347 22.06 -24.35 15.48
N VAL A 348 21.38 -23.88 14.43
CA VAL A 348 20.98 -24.73 13.29
C VAL A 348 22.14 -24.84 12.28
N PRO A 349 22.65 -26.05 11.99
CA PRO A 349 23.68 -26.23 10.98
C PRO A 349 23.15 -25.89 9.58
N TYR A 350 24.01 -25.38 8.70
CA TYR A 350 23.67 -25.16 7.29
C TYR A 350 24.81 -25.56 6.37
N THR A 351 24.91 -26.86 6.09
CA THR A 351 25.85 -27.40 5.08
C THR A 351 25.18 -27.63 3.74
N ARG A 352 23.85 -27.81 3.75
CA ARG A 352 22.99 -27.99 2.58
C ARG A 352 21.57 -27.56 2.92
N ASP A 353 20.74 -27.32 1.90
CA ASP A 353 19.35 -26.90 2.08
C ASP A 353 18.51 -27.90 2.91
N GLY A 354 18.89 -29.18 2.93
CA GLY A 354 18.28 -30.22 3.77
C GLY A 354 18.53 -30.07 5.29
N ASP A 355 19.35 -29.13 5.74
CA ASP A 355 19.63 -28.88 7.16
C ASP A 355 18.76 -27.76 7.73
N LEU A 356 18.01 -27.02 6.89
CA LEU A 356 17.25 -25.84 7.27
C LEU A 356 15.91 -26.19 7.95
N PHE A 357 15.99 -26.93 9.06
CA PHE A 357 14.86 -27.32 9.88
C PHE A 357 15.07 -26.91 11.34
N LEU A 358 14.07 -26.27 11.94
CA LEU A 358 14.11 -25.81 13.33
C LEU A 358 14.45 -26.93 14.33
N LYS A 359 14.10 -28.19 14.00
CA LYS A 359 14.39 -29.37 14.83
C LYS A 359 15.89 -29.65 15.02
N LEU A 360 16.75 -29.11 14.15
CA LEU A 360 18.20 -29.31 14.19
C LEU A 360 18.93 -28.25 15.03
N GLY A 361 18.22 -27.25 15.55
CA GLY A 361 18.77 -26.26 16.49
C GLY A 361 18.59 -26.64 17.96
N SER A 362 19.12 -25.81 18.86
CA SER A 362 18.96 -25.92 20.32
C SER A 362 17.48 -26.06 20.71
N THR A 363 17.14 -26.98 21.61
CA THR A 363 15.75 -27.21 22.04
C THR A 363 15.20 -26.09 22.92
N GLY A 364 16.01 -25.54 23.82
CA GLY A 364 15.61 -24.47 24.76
C GLY A 364 15.41 -23.09 24.13
N ASP A 365 15.98 -22.85 22.95
CA ASP A 365 15.96 -21.55 22.26
C ASP A 365 14.92 -21.48 21.13
N ARG A 366 14.02 -22.47 21.07
CA ARG A 366 12.96 -22.49 20.06
C ARG A 366 11.82 -21.59 20.51
N ASN A 367 11.47 -20.66 19.64
CA ASN A 367 10.34 -19.78 19.86
C ASN A 367 9.34 -19.93 18.71
N VAL A 368 8.05 -19.84 19.04
CA VAL A 368 6.95 -19.86 18.08
C VAL A 368 6.05 -18.66 18.37
N VAL A 369 5.79 -17.89 17.33
CA VAL A 369 4.79 -16.81 17.34
C VAL A 369 3.66 -17.24 16.41
N ASP A 370 2.43 -17.17 16.92
CA ASP A 370 1.20 -17.53 16.20
C ASP A 370 0.30 -16.28 16.13
N GLU A 371 -0.08 -15.89 14.92
CA GLU A 371 -0.86 -14.71 14.62
C GLU A 371 -1.98 -15.04 13.61
N GLY A 372 -3.13 -14.40 13.74
CA GLY A 372 -4.22 -14.57 12.79
C GLY A 372 -5.26 -13.46 12.84
N ASP A 373 -5.95 -13.28 11.72
CA ASP A 373 -7.06 -12.36 11.54
C ASP A 373 -8.20 -13.06 10.80
N LEU A 374 -9.44 -12.76 11.19
CA LEU A 374 -10.65 -13.28 10.55
C LEU A 374 -11.69 -12.17 10.42
N SER A 375 -12.13 -11.93 9.19
CA SER A 375 -13.21 -11.01 8.88
C SER A 375 -14.29 -11.71 8.07
N THR A 376 -15.55 -11.57 8.48
CA THR A 376 -16.71 -12.01 7.72
C THR A 376 -17.66 -10.86 7.50
N ILE A 377 -18.18 -10.75 6.29
CA ILE A 377 -19.06 -9.67 5.86
C ILE A 377 -20.31 -10.27 5.22
N GLY A 378 -21.47 -9.72 5.56
CA GLY A 378 -22.75 -10.01 4.92
C GLY A 378 -23.35 -8.74 4.36
N SER A 379 -23.96 -8.79 3.18
CA SER A 379 -24.36 -7.60 2.46
C SER A 379 -25.67 -7.75 1.71
N TYR A 380 -26.45 -6.67 1.67
CA TYR A 380 -27.62 -6.52 0.80
C TYR A 380 -27.53 -5.20 0.06
N PHE A 381 -27.81 -5.20 -1.23
CA PHE A 381 -27.67 -3.99 -2.03
C PHE A 381 -28.69 -3.93 -3.16
N GLY A 382 -29.06 -2.70 -3.51
CA GLY A 382 -29.92 -2.40 -4.65
C GLY A 382 -29.40 -1.20 -5.42
N ARG A 383 -29.64 -1.20 -6.73
CA ARG A 383 -29.29 -0.09 -7.62
C ARG A 383 -30.35 0.10 -8.68
N VAL A 384 -30.72 1.35 -8.92
CA VAL A 384 -31.61 1.77 -9.99
C VAL A 384 -30.83 2.70 -10.90
N ASN A 385 -30.76 2.35 -12.19
CA ASN A 385 -30.32 3.25 -13.25
C ASN A 385 -31.53 3.58 -14.12
N TYR A 386 -31.75 4.85 -14.36
CA TYR A 386 -32.83 5.34 -15.20
C TYR A 386 -32.29 6.39 -16.16
N SER A 387 -32.72 6.31 -17.41
CA SER A 387 -32.44 7.31 -18.42
C SER A 387 -33.70 7.67 -19.18
N PHE A 388 -33.91 8.97 -19.40
CA PHE A 388 -34.97 9.49 -20.26
C PHE A 388 -34.33 10.17 -21.47
N GLN A 389 -34.71 9.72 -22.67
CA GLN A 389 -34.20 10.19 -23.97
C GLN A 389 -32.66 10.17 -24.08
N ASP A 390 -32.00 9.31 -23.30
CA ASP A 390 -30.54 9.28 -23.14
C ASP A 390 -29.93 10.66 -22.81
N LYS A 391 -30.71 11.52 -22.14
CA LYS A 391 -30.38 12.91 -21.78
C LYS A 391 -30.31 13.12 -20.28
N TYR A 392 -31.36 12.73 -19.56
CA TYR A 392 -31.40 12.82 -18.11
C TYR A 392 -31.11 11.44 -17.52
N LEU A 393 -30.04 11.36 -16.77
CA LEU A 393 -29.48 10.13 -16.22
C LEU A 393 -29.61 10.19 -14.70
N LEU A 394 -30.17 9.15 -14.11
CA LEU A 394 -30.28 8.97 -12.67
C LEU A 394 -29.69 7.61 -12.30
N THR A 395 -28.81 7.63 -11.30
CA THR A 395 -28.36 6.43 -10.60
C THR A 395 -28.67 6.60 -9.12
N ALA A 396 -29.37 5.64 -8.52
CA ALA A 396 -29.58 5.59 -7.08
C ALA A 396 -29.21 4.21 -6.56
N SER A 397 -28.53 4.13 -5.43
CA SER A 397 -28.20 2.86 -4.79
C SER A 397 -28.34 2.93 -3.29
N LEU A 398 -28.69 1.81 -2.69
CA LEU A 398 -28.64 1.61 -1.24
C LEU A 398 -27.96 0.29 -0.97
N ARG A 399 -27.01 0.31 -0.04
CA ARG A 399 -26.31 -0.88 0.44
C ARG A 399 -26.36 -0.94 1.96
N SER A 400 -26.54 -2.14 2.48
CA SER A 400 -26.43 -2.48 3.89
C SER A 400 -25.34 -3.54 4.04
N ASP A 401 -24.31 -3.24 4.83
CA ASP A 401 -23.17 -4.14 5.07
C ASP A 401 -23.03 -4.43 6.56
N GLY A 402 -22.94 -5.71 6.90
CA GLY A 402 -22.68 -6.24 8.22
C GLY A 402 -21.26 -6.78 8.33
N SER A 403 -20.51 -6.44 9.38
CA SER A 403 -19.13 -6.94 9.58
C SER A 403 -18.93 -7.56 10.97
N SER A 404 -18.19 -8.67 11.03
CA SER A 404 -17.84 -9.35 12.29
C SER A 404 -16.86 -8.58 13.17
N LYS A 405 -16.24 -7.52 12.65
CA LYS A 405 -15.29 -6.69 13.40
C LYS A 405 -15.97 -5.74 14.38
N PHE A 406 -17.26 -5.48 14.18
CA PHE A 406 -18.08 -4.66 15.08
C PHE A 406 -18.96 -5.54 15.97
N PHE A 407 -19.30 -5.05 17.16
CA PHE A 407 -20.04 -5.79 18.19
C PHE A 407 -21.37 -5.11 18.52
N GLY A 408 -22.34 -5.87 19.04
CA GLY A 408 -23.66 -5.34 19.40
C GLY A 408 -24.50 -4.90 18.19
N ASP A 409 -25.24 -3.80 18.36
CA ASP A 409 -26.18 -3.25 17.38
C ASP A 409 -25.50 -2.53 16.20
N ASP A 410 -24.22 -2.18 16.33
CA ASP A 410 -23.44 -1.44 15.31
C ASP A 410 -22.86 -2.34 14.21
N ARG A 411 -23.22 -3.62 14.17
CA ARG A 411 -22.73 -4.57 13.17
C ARG A 411 -23.07 -4.18 11.74
N TRP A 412 -24.22 -3.54 11.52
CA TRP A 412 -24.73 -3.18 10.20
C TRP A 412 -24.64 -1.67 9.94
N GLY A 413 -24.08 -1.29 8.79
CA GLY A 413 -24.05 0.09 8.30
C GLY A 413 -24.88 0.27 7.02
N TYR A 414 -25.48 1.45 6.85
CA TYR A 414 -26.30 1.80 5.69
C TYR A 414 -25.66 2.91 4.85
N PHE A 415 -25.55 2.67 3.54
CA PHE A 415 -24.71 3.43 2.62
C PHE A 415 -25.51 3.81 1.36
N PRO A 416 -26.29 4.90 1.40
CA PRO A 416 -27.00 5.41 0.22
C PRO A 416 -26.07 6.18 -0.72
N SER A 417 -26.37 6.15 -2.02
CA SER A 417 -25.77 7.02 -3.02
C SER A 417 -26.78 7.45 -4.08
N VAL A 418 -26.57 8.63 -4.64
CA VAL A 418 -27.31 9.17 -5.78
C VAL A 418 -26.36 9.89 -6.74
N GLY A 419 -26.59 9.71 -8.03
CA GLY A 419 -25.88 10.35 -9.11
C GLY A 419 -26.86 10.85 -10.15
N LEU A 420 -26.63 12.05 -10.65
CA LEU A 420 -27.40 12.72 -11.70
C LEU A 420 -26.46 13.08 -12.84
N GLY A 421 -26.93 12.89 -14.07
CA GLY A 421 -26.25 13.31 -15.29
C GLY A 421 -27.22 14.00 -16.23
N TRP A 422 -26.78 15.08 -16.86
CA TRP A 422 -27.55 15.81 -17.86
C TRP A 422 -26.69 16.06 -19.09
N VAL A 423 -27.08 15.44 -20.20
CA VAL A 423 -26.44 15.62 -21.50
C VAL A 423 -27.07 16.84 -22.18
N ILE A 424 -26.51 18.01 -21.91
CA ILE A 424 -26.99 19.33 -22.37
C ILE A 424 -26.94 19.42 -23.90
N SER A 425 -25.93 18.83 -24.55
CA SER A 425 -25.82 18.85 -26.02
C SER A 425 -26.99 18.17 -26.75
N LYS A 426 -27.79 17.35 -26.06
CA LYS A 426 -29.01 16.75 -26.61
C LYS A 426 -30.26 17.63 -26.44
N GLU A 427 -30.12 18.84 -25.89
CA GLU A 427 -31.22 19.78 -25.74
C GLU A 427 -31.60 20.45 -27.04
N LYS A 428 -32.90 20.70 -27.24
CA LYS A 428 -33.42 21.36 -28.45
C LYS A 428 -32.78 22.73 -28.67
N PHE A 429 -32.49 23.45 -27.59
CA PHE A 429 -31.82 24.75 -27.66
C PHE A 429 -30.33 24.66 -28.05
N MET A 430 -29.73 23.46 -28.00
CA MET A 430 -28.35 23.18 -28.41
C MET A 430 -28.28 22.48 -29.78
N GLU A 431 -29.40 22.23 -30.47
CA GLU A 431 -29.38 21.50 -31.76
C GLU A 431 -28.62 22.25 -32.86
N ASN A 432 -28.60 23.59 -32.81
CA ASN A 432 -28.01 24.43 -33.87
C ASN A 432 -26.61 25.00 -33.54
N GLN A 433 -26.00 24.61 -32.42
CA GLN A 433 -24.64 25.07 -32.09
C GLN A 433 -23.59 24.07 -32.61
N GLU A 434 -22.43 24.59 -33.00
CA GLU A 434 -21.31 23.79 -33.58
C GLU A 434 -20.08 23.71 -32.66
N ILE A 435 -20.20 24.23 -31.43
CA ILE A 435 -19.06 24.33 -30.49
C ILE A 435 -18.84 23.01 -29.75
N PHE A 436 -19.93 22.40 -29.27
CA PHE A 436 -19.92 21.21 -28.44
C PHE A 436 -20.52 20.02 -29.19
N ASP A 437 -19.71 19.00 -29.45
CA ASP A 437 -20.19 17.70 -29.94
C ASP A 437 -20.89 16.93 -28.81
N ASN A 438 -20.35 17.06 -27.60
CA ASN A 438 -20.95 16.55 -26.39
C ASN A 438 -20.70 17.51 -25.24
N LEU A 439 -21.75 17.83 -24.49
CA LEU A 439 -21.66 18.61 -23.26
C LEU A 439 -22.52 17.91 -22.22
N LYS A 440 -21.88 17.44 -21.15
CA LYS A 440 -22.55 16.71 -20.07
C LYS A 440 -22.14 17.29 -18.73
N LEU A 441 -23.13 17.59 -17.92
CA LEU A 441 -22.97 17.93 -16.50
C LEU A 441 -23.30 16.68 -15.67
N ARG A 442 -22.50 16.41 -14.64
CA ARG A 442 -22.73 15.31 -13.70
C ARG A 442 -22.57 15.79 -12.27
N GLY A 443 -23.35 15.22 -11.37
CA GLY A 443 -23.25 15.45 -9.93
C GLY A 443 -23.57 14.17 -9.17
N SER A 444 -22.81 13.86 -8.13
CA SER A 444 -23.07 12.68 -7.30
C SER A 444 -22.84 12.97 -5.82
N TRP A 445 -23.57 12.25 -4.98
CA TRP A 445 -23.40 12.24 -3.53
C TRP A 445 -23.54 10.81 -3.02
N GLY A 446 -22.72 10.41 -2.06
CA GLY A 446 -22.85 9.10 -1.46
C GLY A 446 -22.11 8.93 -0.15
N LYS A 447 -22.53 7.89 0.58
CA LYS A 447 -21.84 7.39 1.77
C LYS A 447 -21.25 6.02 1.48
N VAL A 448 -20.05 5.76 1.97
CA VAL A 448 -19.36 4.46 1.86
C VAL A 448 -18.77 4.12 3.22
N GLY A 449 -18.98 2.90 3.71
CA GLY A 449 -18.39 2.45 4.97
C GLY A 449 -16.94 2.06 4.82
N ASN A 450 -16.20 2.04 5.91
CA ASN A 450 -14.88 1.46 5.98
C ASN A 450 -14.76 0.55 7.23
N ALA A 451 -14.41 -0.72 7.00
CA ALA A 451 -14.18 -1.71 8.06
C ALA A 451 -12.69 -2.01 8.31
N GLY A 452 -11.81 -1.08 7.92
CA GLY A 452 -10.36 -1.15 8.13
C GLY A 452 -9.94 -1.01 9.60
N VAL A 453 -10.54 -1.77 10.50
CA VAL A 453 -10.19 -1.87 11.92
C VAL A 453 -9.55 -3.23 12.22
N PRO A 454 -8.66 -3.33 13.23
CA PRO A 454 -8.20 -4.62 13.71
C PRO A 454 -9.36 -5.50 14.20
N SER A 455 -9.25 -6.81 14.03
CA SER A 455 -10.21 -7.74 14.62
C SER A 455 -10.01 -7.87 16.13
N ASN A 456 -11.02 -8.36 16.84
CA ASN A 456 -10.93 -8.72 18.27
C ASN A 456 -10.61 -7.57 19.23
N LEU A 457 -10.87 -6.31 18.86
CA LEU A 457 -10.66 -5.15 19.75
C LEU A 457 -11.37 -5.27 21.11
N SER A 458 -12.50 -5.97 21.16
CA SER A 458 -13.28 -6.17 22.39
C SER A 458 -12.75 -7.26 23.32
N ILE A 459 -11.70 -7.99 22.92
CA ILE A 459 -11.15 -9.09 23.71
C ILE A 459 -10.04 -8.54 24.63
N LEU A 460 -10.27 -8.64 25.95
CA LEU A 460 -9.23 -8.38 26.93
C LEU A 460 -8.18 -9.49 26.86
N THR A 461 -6.92 -9.13 26.65
CA THR A 461 -5.81 -10.08 26.59
C THR A 461 -5.01 -10.03 27.89
N VAL A 462 -4.48 -11.20 28.29
CA VAL A 462 -3.57 -11.34 29.42
C VAL A 462 -2.17 -11.53 28.85
N THR A 463 -1.27 -10.61 29.17
CA THR A 463 0.12 -10.67 28.72
C THR A 463 0.91 -11.58 29.65
N GLN A 464 1.66 -12.50 29.05
CA GLN A 464 2.64 -13.36 29.73
C GLN A 464 3.96 -13.20 29.00
N THR A 465 4.90 -12.48 29.60
CA THR A 465 6.22 -12.22 29.03
C THR A 465 7.29 -12.56 30.07
N PRO A 466 8.54 -12.84 29.65
CA PRO A 466 9.63 -13.10 30.58
C PRO A 466 9.85 -11.98 31.63
N GLN A 467 9.49 -10.74 31.30
CA GLN A 467 9.59 -9.58 32.20
C GLN A 467 8.53 -9.62 33.32
N LEU A 468 7.42 -10.33 33.11
CA LEU A 468 6.45 -10.62 34.14
C LEU A 468 6.89 -11.89 34.86
N THR A 469 7.76 -11.76 35.85
CA THR A 469 8.27 -12.90 36.63
C THR A 469 7.85 -12.79 38.08
N ALA A 470 7.30 -13.87 38.63
CA ALA A 470 7.01 -14.01 40.05
C ALA A 470 8.00 -14.99 40.68
N PHE A 471 8.67 -14.56 41.75
CA PHE A 471 9.68 -15.37 42.43
C PHE A 471 9.12 -16.21 43.58
N GLN A 472 7.85 -16.04 43.98
CA GLN A 472 7.15 -16.83 45.02
C GLN A 472 8.01 -17.21 46.26
N GLY A 473 8.92 -16.33 46.71
CA GLY A 473 9.84 -16.60 47.82
C GLY A 473 11.01 -17.56 47.50
N GLN A 474 11.15 -18.04 46.28
CA GLN A 474 12.25 -18.86 45.76
C GLN A 474 12.97 -18.16 44.60
N PRO A 475 14.05 -17.39 44.88
CA PRO A 475 14.77 -16.59 43.87
C PRO A 475 15.30 -17.39 42.67
N SER A 476 15.51 -18.70 42.82
CA SER A 476 16.05 -19.60 41.80
C SER A 476 14.99 -20.27 40.91
N LEU A 477 13.69 -20.08 41.19
CA LEU A 477 12.59 -20.69 40.45
C LEU A 477 11.61 -19.62 39.97
N PRO A 478 11.96 -18.86 38.91
CA PRO A 478 11.08 -17.85 38.35
C PRO A 478 9.84 -18.54 37.74
N ALA A 479 8.66 -18.14 38.21
CA ALA A 479 7.40 -18.50 37.57
C ALA A 479 7.02 -17.37 36.58
N THR A 480 6.58 -17.74 35.38
CA THR A 480 6.00 -16.78 34.44
C THR A 480 4.72 -16.19 35.06
N GLY A 481 4.78 -14.88 35.34
CA GLY A 481 3.65 -14.08 35.77
C GLY A 481 2.77 -13.68 34.61
N ALA A 482 1.58 -13.21 34.95
CA ALA A 482 0.56 -12.76 34.01
C ALA A 482 0.05 -11.39 34.45
N SER A 483 -0.17 -10.48 33.50
CA SER A 483 -0.71 -9.15 33.78
C SER A 483 -1.68 -8.72 32.69
N VAL A 484 -2.71 -7.99 33.09
CA VAL A 484 -3.59 -7.27 32.17
C VAL A 484 -2.98 -5.88 31.99
N ASN A 485 -2.36 -5.66 30.84
CA ASN A 485 -1.75 -4.38 30.46
C ASN A 485 -2.35 -3.84 29.13
N SER A 486 -3.55 -4.29 28.77
CA SER A 486 -4.33 -3.78 27.64
C SER A 486 -5.66 -3.21 28.12
N ILE A 487 -6.20 -2.24 27.38
CA ILE A 487 -7.55 -1.70 27.60
C ILE A 487 -8.41 -2.07 26.40
N VAL A 488 -9.58 -2.61 26.68
CA VAL A 488 -10.61 -2.80 25.66
C VAL A 488 -11.20 -1.44 25.29
N PRO A 489 -11.16 -1.04 24.00
CA PRO A 489 -11.77 0.20 23.55
C PRO A 489 -13.26 0.32 23.88
N PRO A 490 -13.79 1.56 23.98
CA PRO A 490 -15.23 1.78 23.93
C PRO A 490 -15.82 1.27 22.61
N THR A 491 -17.15 1.12 22.55
CA THR A 491 -17.87 0.66 21.34
C THR A 491 -17.39 1.42 20.11
N THR A 492 -16.75 0.69 19.20
CA THR A 492 -16.21 1.23 17.95
C THR A 492 -17.30 1.16 16.88
N VAL A 493 -17.58 2.29 16.24
CA VAL A 493 -18.56 2.38 15.14
C VAL A 493 -17.84 2.46 13.80
N TRP A 494 -18.59 2.28 12.71
CA TRP A 494 -18.08 2.41 11.34
C TRP A 494 -17.40 3.76 11.08
N GLU A 495 -16.20 3.72 10.50
CA GLU A 495 -15.65 4.85 9.76
C GLU A 495 -16.48 5.03 8.47
N ARG A 496 -16.83 6.28 8.13
CA ARG A 496 -17.73 6.58 7.00
C ARG A 496 -17.09 7.61 6.08
N GLY A 497 -16.92 7.27 4.81
CA GLY A 497 -16.64 8.23 3.76
C GLY A 497 -17.94 8.86 3.26
N VAL A 498 -18.03 10.19 3.27
CA VAL A 498 -19.15 10.96 2.70
C VAL A 498 -18.60 11.85 1.60
N GLY A 499 -19.03 11.64 0.36
CA GLY A 499 -18.48 12.32 -0.80
C GLY A 499 -19.54 13.01 -1.65
N THR A 500 -19.24 14.22 -2.10
CA THR A 500 -19.92 14.91 -3.20
C THR A 500 -18.93 15.10 -4.35
N ASP A 501 -19.39 14.90 -5.58
CA ASP A 501 -18.63 15.12 -6.80
C ASP A 501 -19.48 15.90 -7.81
N VAL A 502 -18.91 16.90 -8.47
CA VAL A 502 -19.55 17.66 -9.53
C VAL A 502 -18.56 17.79 -10.67
N GLY A 503 -18.97 17.43 -11.88
CA GLY A 503 -18.08 17.45 -13.03
C GLY A 503 -18.77 17.82 -14.33
N ILE A 504 -17.98 18.36 -15.25
CA ILE A 504 -18.36 18.70 -16.60
C ILE A 504 -17.48 17.90 -17.56
N GLU A 505 -18.11 17.30 -18.56
CA GLU A 505 -17.45 16.57 -19.64
C GLU A 505 -17.82 17.26 -20.97
N MET A 506 -16.81 17.57 -21.76
CA MET A 506 -16.95 18.28 -23.03
C MET A 506 -16.16 17.56 -24.13
N ALA A 507 -16.80 17.38 -25.29
CA ALA A 507 -16.13 17.06 -26.54
C ALA A 507 -16.38 18.21 -27.52
N LEU A 508 -15.31 18.71 -28.14
CA LEU A 508 -15.33 19.83 -29.07
C LEU A 508 -14.54 19.47 -30.34
N LEU A 509 -14.76 20.25 -31.40
CA LEU A 509 -14.01 20.21 -32.66
C LEU A 509 -14.07 18.83 -33.30
N ASP A 510 -15.28 18.33 -33.56
CA ASP A 510 -15.55 16.99 -34.10
C ASP A 510 -14.97 15.88 -33.20
N SER A 511 -15.11 16.05 -31.88
CA SER A 511 -14.60 15.17 -30.84
C SER A 511 -13.08 14.99 -30.83
N ARG A 512 -12.34 15.93 -31.42
CA ARG A 512 -10.86 15.94 -31.37
C ARG A 512 -10.35 16.40 -30.02
N LEU A 513 -11.03 17.34 -29.37
CA LEU A 513 -10.70 17.84 -28.05
C LEU A 513 -11.70 17.33 -27.01
N TYR A 514 -11.24 16.51 -26.09
CA TYR A 514 -12.00 16.06 -24.92
C TYR A 514 -11.47 16.73 -23.65
N ILE A 515 -12.36 17.32 -22.87
CA ILE A 515 -12.05 17.96 -21.60
C ILE A 515 -12.98 17.39 -20.53
N GLU A 516 -12.40 16.95 -19.43
CA GLU A 516 -13.12 16.63 -18.20
C GLU A 516 -12.58 17.52 -17.08
N ALA A 517 -13.47 18.21 -16.39
CA ALA A 517 -13.15 19.00 -15.21
C ALA A 517 -14.12 18.65 -14.08
N GLY A 518 -13.59 18.44 -12.88
CA GLY A 518 -14.39 18.04 -11.73
C GLY A 518 -13.93 18.71 -10.44
N PHE A 519 -14.87 18.87 -9.52
CA PHE A 519 -14.65 19.24 -8.13
C PHE A 519 -15.19 18.12 -7.24
N TYR A 520 -14.43 17.74 -6.23
CA TYR A 520 -14.89 16.79 -5.21
C TYR A 520 -14.72 17.37 -3.81
N ASN A 521 -15.58 16.91 -2.91
CA ASN A 521 -15.49 17.15 -1.48
C ASN A 521 -15.82 15.86 -0.75
N ARG A 522 -14.83 15.29 -0.06
CA ARG A 522 -14.90 14.00 0.63
C ARG A 522 -14.54 14.18 2.09
N LYS A 523 -15.40 13.69 2.98
CA LYS A 523 -15.16 13.66 4.43
C LYS A 523 -14.99 12.21 4.87
N THR A 524 -13.96 11.93 5.65
CA THR A 524 -13.88 10.71 6.45
C THR A 524 -14.38 11.05 7.83
N GLU A 525 -15.60 10.62 8.17
CA GLU A 525 -16.24 10.79 9.47
C GLU A 525 -15.91 9.59 10.37
N GLN A 526 -15.75 9.85 11.67
CA GLN A 526 -15.49 8.81 12.67
C GLN A 526 -14.23 7.98 12.35
N ALA A 527 -13.18 8.63 11.83
CA ALA A 527 -11.92 8.01 11.49
C ALA A 527 -11.32 7.28 12.69
N ILE A 528 -10.86 6.04 12.49
CA ILE A 528 -10.43 5.17 13.59
C ILE A 528 -8.90 5.16 13.63
N PHE A 529 -8.33 5.65 14.73
CA PHE A 529 -6.88 5.58 14.98
C PHE A 529 -6.52 5.58 16.48
N ASN A 530 -5.23 5.43 16.81
CA ASN A 530 -4.78 5.40 18.21
C ASN A 530 -5.03 6.76 18.86
N LEU A 531 -5.70 6.71 20.01
CA LEU A 531 -5.84 7.77 20.97
C LEU A 531 -4.74 7.60 22.02
N PRO A 532 -3.82 8.57 22.16
CA PRO A 532 -2.90 8.59 23.30
C PRO A 532 -3.69 8.60 24.61
N VAL A 533 -3.34 7.71 25.52
CA VAL A 533 -3.86 7.68 26.89
C VAL A 533 -2.72 7.85 27.88
N LEU A 534 -3.04 8.25 29.12
CA LEU A 534 -2.03 8.48 30.14
C LEU A 534 -1.31 7.17 30.49
N ASN A 535 0.02 7.18 30.48
CA ASN A 535 0.87 6.06 30.95
C ASN A 535 0.48 5.58 32.36
N SER A 536 -0.04 6.48 33.21
CA SER A 536 -0.47 6.18 34.58
C SER A 536 -1.61 5.15 34.67
N ILE A 537 -2.27 4.82 33.56
CA ILE A 537 -3.32 3.81 33.51
C ILE A 537 -2.73 2.39 33.49
N GLY A 538 -1.41 2.23 33.29
CA GLY A 538 -0.73 0.93 33.37
C GLY A 538 -0.84 0.07 32.11
N THR A 539 -1.16 0.67 30.97
CA THR A 539 -1.19 -0.01 29.67
C THR A 539 0.21 -0.20 29.10
N GLY A 540 0.43 -1.26 28.32
CA GLY A 540 1.72 -1.52 27.66
C GLY A 540 2.04 -0.59 26.48
N SER A 541 1.04 0.04 25.86
CA SER A 541 1.20 0.88 24.66
C SER A 541 0.84 2.36 24.86
N SER A 542 0.14 2.71 25.95
CA SER A 542 -0.36 4.06 26.23
C SER A 542 -1.19 4.66 25.10
N GLU A 543 -1.86 3.77 24.38
CA GLU A 543 -2.71 4.08 23.25
C GLU A 543 -3.93 3.15 23.25
N ILE A 544 -5.09 3.67 22.86
CA ILE A 544 -6.31 2.88 22.62
C ILE A 544 -6.87 3.17 21.23
N ILE A 545 -7.37 2.16 20.52
CA ILE A 545 -7.98 2.33 19.20
C ILE A 545 -9.41 2.82 19.39
N ALA A 546 -9.81 3.95 18.80
CA ALA A 546 -11.20 4.42 18.86
C ALA A 546 -11.55 5.34 17.67
N ASN A 547 -12.83 5.69 17.50
CA ASN A 547 -13.24 6.71 16.54
C ASN A 547 -12.78 8.10 17.04
N GLN A 548 -11.82 8.72 16.34
CA GLN A 548 -11.07 9.87 16.82
C GLN A 548 -11.30 11.17 16.08
N ALA A 549 -11.47 11.16 14.76
CA ALA A 549 -11.49 12.41 13.99
C ALA A 549 -12.47 12.41 12.83
N THR A 550 -12.78 13.62 12.38
CA THR A 550 -13.32 13.86 11.04
C THR A 550 -12.34 14.72 10.28
N PHE A 551 -11.99 14.30 9.07
CA PHE A 551 -11.14 15.10 8.17
C PHE A 551 -11.71 15.12 6.76
N GLN A 552 -11.27 16.09 5.99
CA GLN A 552 -11.81 16.43 4.68
C GLN A 552 -10.70 16.46 3.64
N ASN A 553 -11.00 15.93 2.47
CA ASN A 553 -10.26 16.12 1.24
C ASN A 553 -11.16 16.78 0.20
N GLN A 554 -10.75 17.92 -0.31
CA GLN A 554 -11.46 18.62 -1.37
C GLN A 554 -10.48 19.05 -2.44
N GLY A 555 -10.93 19.09 -3.68
CA GLY A 555 -10.01 19.30 -4.78
C GLY A 555 -10.65 19.40 -6.13
N TYR A 556 -9.80 19.72 -7.11
CA TYR A 556 -10.17 19.80 -8.51
C TYR A 556 -9.35 18.79 -9.31
N GLU A 557 -10.00 18.16 -10.28
CA GLU A 557 -9.37 17.26 -11.25
C GLU A 557 -9.66 17.76 -12.67
N PHE A 558 -8.63 17.80 -13.51
CA PHE A 558 -8.73 18.23 -14.91
C PHE A 558 -8.05 17.19 -15.79
N THR A 559 -8.69 16.80 -16.88
CA THR A 559 -8.12 15.96 -17.93
C THR A 559 -8.42 16.58 -19.27
N VAL A 560 -7.40 16.70 -20.12
CA VAL A 560 -7.52 17.18 -21.50
C VAL A 560 -6.89 16.14 -22.41
N ASN A 561 -7.63 15.71 -23.42
CA ASN A 561 -7.14 14.82 -24.45
C ASN A 561 -7.41 15.45 -25.82
N TRP A 562 -6.36 15.54 -26.62
CA TRP A 562 -6.44 15.90 -28.03
C TRP A 562 -6.14 14.66 -28.87
N LYS A 563 -6.97 14.37 -29.86
CA LYS A 563 -6.73 13.31 -30.84
C LYS A 563 -7.00 13.83 -32.24
N ASP A 564 -6.09 13.53 -33.16
CA ASP A 564 -6.23 13.98 -34.53
C ASP A 564 -5.53 13.04 -35.53
N ASN A 565 -5.94 13.14 -36.80
CA ASN A 565 -5.35 12.41 -37.92
C ASN A 565 -4.77 13.44 -38.91
N ILE A 566 -3.46 13.61 -38.92
CA ILE A 566 -2.76 14.50 -39.86
C ILE A 566 -2.94 13.98 -41.30
N SER A 567 -2.96 12.66 -41.47
CA SER A 567 -3.23 11.99 -42.75
C SER A 567 -3.89 10.62 -42.53
N LYS A 568 -4.20 9.91 -43.61
CA LYS A 568 -4.72 8.53 -43.54
C LYS A 568 -3.77 7.53 -42.86
N SER A 569 -2.48 7.84 -42.82
CA SER A 569 -1.44 6.96 -42.26
C SER A 569 -0.82 7.47 -40.96
N LEU A 570 -1.13 8.70 -40.54
CA LEU A 570 -0.56 9.31 -39.34
C LEU A 570 -1.66 9.90 -38.47
N SER A 571 -1.81 9.29 -37.29
CA SER A 571 -2.64 9.79 -36.20
C SER A 571 -1.78 10.08 -34.98
N TYR A 572 -2.23 11.02 -34.16
CA TYR A 572 -1.57 11.34 -32.90
C TYR A 572 -2.60 11.64 -31.82
N SER A 573 -2.18 11.45 -30.58
CA SER A 573 -2.95 11.80 -29.40
C SER A 573 -2.05 12.42 -28.35
N ILE A 574 -2.50 13.49 -27.72
CA ILE A 574 -1.81 14.19 -26.63
C ILE A 574 -2.78 14.24 -25.46
N GLY A 575 -2.37 13.72 -24.31
CA GLY A 575 -3.16 13.72 -23.09
C GLY A 575 -2.42 14.44 -21.97
N ALA A 576 -3.15 15.20 -21.17
CA ALA A 576 -2.64 15.83 -19.95
C ALA A 576 -3.70 15.72 -18.83
N ASN A 577 -3.25 15.50 -17.61
CA ASN A 577 -4.10 15.48 -16.42
C ASN A 577 -3.47 16.27 -15.27
N LEU A 578 -4.30 16.91 -14.45
CA LEU A 578 -3.90 17.69 -13.27
C LEU A 578 -4.89 17.41 -12.14
N GLY A 579 -4.37 17.20 -10.93
CA GLY A 579 -5.17 17.04 -9.72
C GLY A 579 -4.59 17.92 -8.60
N ILE A 580 -5.47 18.63 -7.89
CA ILE A 580 -5.11 19.48 -6.75
C ILE A 580 -5.99 19.07 -5.58
N ASN A 581 -5.39 18.74 -4.44
CA ASN A 581 -6.10 18.28 -3.24
C ASN A 581 -5.67 19.06 -2.00
N ASP A 582 -6.65 19.56 -1.26
CA ASP A 582 -6.48 20.17 0.07
C ASP A 582 -6.99 19.22 1.16
N ASN A 583 -6.22 19.08 2.25
CA ASN A 583 -6.55 18.21 3.39
C ASN A 583 -6.75 19.06 4.64
N LYS A 584 -7.84 18.81 5.37
CA LYS A 584 -8.12 19.52 6.62
C LYS A 584 -8.78 18.62 7.66
N VAL A 585 -8.24 18.64 8.88
CA VAL A 585 -8.89 18.03 10.05
C VAL A 585 -10.02 18.95 10.51
N LEU A 586 -11.25 18.45 10.52
CA LEU A 586 -12.44 19.19 10.91
C LEU A 586 -12.74 19.08 12.41
N SER A 587 -12.49 17.91 13.00
CA SER A 587 -12.68 17.68 14.44
C SER A 587 -11.83 16.50 14.92
N THR A 588 -11.48 16.52 16.20
CA THR A 588 -10.89 15.39 16.93
C THR A 588 -11.54 15.26 18.31
N VAL A 589 -11.52 14.07 18.90
CA VAL A 589 -11.99 13.85 20.30
C VAL A 589 -11.12 14.61 21.30
N THR A 590 -9.84 14.82 20.98
CA THR A 590 -8.90 15.60 21.79
C THR A 590 -9.10 17.13 21.67
N GLY A 591 -10.00 17.59 20.80
CA GLY A 591 -10.21 19.01 20.52
C GLY A 591 -8.97 19.65 19.87
N ASN A 592 -8.51 20.78 20.42
CA ASN A 592 -7.33 21.46 19.89
C ASN A 592 -6.00 20.84 20.36
N ASN A 593 -6.02 19.80 21.20
CA ASN A 593 -4.80 19.14 21.63
C ASN A 593 -4.18 18.36 20.46
N PRO A 594 -2.94 18.68 20.05
CA PRO A 594 -2.28 17.99 18.94
C PRO A 594 -2.09 16.51 19.23
N ILE A 595 -2.26 15.69 18.20
CA ILE A 595 -1.93 14.27 18.22
C ILE A 595 -0.59 14.11 17.50
N TYR A 596 0.45 13.76 18.25
CA TYR A 596 1.81 13.67 17.75
C TYR A 596 2.13 12.26 17.21
N GLY A 597 3.00 12.20 16.21
CA GLY A 597 3.42 10.96 15.54
C GLY A 597 4.72 11.12 14.76
N GLY A 598 5.05 10.15 13.90
CA GLY A 598 6.21 10.25 12.99
C GLY A 598 7.57 9.92 13.61
N GLY A 599 7.59 9.28 14.79
CA GLY A 599 8.81 8.95 15.55
C GLY A 599 9.61 7.72 15.12
N GLY A 600 9.47 7.26 13.87
CA GLY A 600 10.19 6.08 13.38
C GLY A 600 11.58 6.39 12.80
N GLY A 601 12.51 5.43 12.86
CA GLY A 601 13.74 5.42 12.05
C GLY A 601 14.62 6.69 12.12
N THR A 602 14.68 7.42 11.01
CA THR A 602 15.62 8.53 10.69
C THR A 602 15.57 9.74 11.61
N VAL A 603 14.58 9.83 12.50
CA VAL A 603 14.39 10.96 13.43
C VAL A 603 14.72 10.60 14.88
N ALA A 604 15.36 9.45 15.12
CA ALA A 604 15.84 9.01 16.42
C ALA A 604 14.77 9.00 17.52
N GLY A 605 13.54 8.62 17.18
CA GLY A 605 12.41 8.58 18.12
C GLY A 605 11.65 9.90 18.31
N ASN A 606 12.12 11.01 17.72
CA ASN A 606 11.43 12.29 17.82
C ASN A 606 10.14 12.30 17.02
N LEU A 607 9.04 12.73 17.64
CA LEU A 607 7.76 12.90 16.94
C LEU A 607 7.87 14.10 16.00
N THR A 608 7.73 13.89 14.69
CA THR A 608 7.92 14.91 13.65
C THR A 608 6.64 15.30 12.92
N THR A 609 5.54 14.62 13.19
CA THR A 609 4.23 14.95 12.63
C THR A 609 3.24 15.29 13.74
N ARG A 610 2.30 16.20 13.46
CA ARG A 610 1.18 16.50 14.35
C ARG A 610 -0.14 16.58 13.58
N THR A 611 -1.22 16.13 14.22
CA THR A 611 -2.59 16.27 13.73
C THR A 611 -3.35 17.19 14.66
N ILE A 612 -3.89 18.30 14.15
CA ILE A 612 -4.66 19.29 14.92
C ILE A 612 -5.80 19.82 14.05
N VAL A 613 -6.93 20.15 14.69
CA VAL A 613 -8.08 20.77 14.04
C VAL A 613 -7.67 22.01 13.24
N GLY A 614 -8.19 22.13 12.03
CA GLY A 614 -7.95 23.24 11.12
C GLY A 614 -6.73 23.08 10.21
N GLN A 615 -5.89 22.08 10.44
CA GLN A 615 -4.66 21.83 9.67
C GLN A 615 -4.73 20.48 8.91
N PRO A 616 -3.82 20.24 7.96
CA PRO A 616 -3.71 18.93 7.31
C PRO A 616 -3.40 17.83 8.33
N ILE A 617 -3.96 16.63 8.09
CA ILE A 617 -3.66 15.45 8.89
C ILE A 617 -2.17 15.09 8.77
N ALA A 618 -1.55 14.70 9.89
CA ALA A 618 -0.14 14.29 9.97
C ALA A 618 0.85 15.28 9.32
N GLN A 619 0.58 16.59 9.38
CA GLN A 619 1.52 17.61 8.89
C GLN A 619 2.85 17.54 9.65
N PHE A 620 3.95 17.80 8.96
CA PHE A 620 5.24 17.99 9.62
C PHE A 620 5.19 19.21 10.55
N PHE A 621 5.86 19.10 11.69
CA PHE A 621 6.08 20.22 12.59
C PHE A 621 7.52 20.17 13.11
N GLY A 622 8.03 21.34 13.43
CA GLY A 622 9.40 21.52 13.92
C GLY A 622 9.80 22.97 13.82
N TYR A 623 11.06 23.24 14.11
CA TYR A 623 11.62 24.57 14.05
C TYR A 623 11.75 25.08 12.60
N GLN A 624 11.45 26.36 12.37
CA GLN A 624 11.71 27.03 11.10
C GLN A 624 13.14 27.57 11.10
N VAL A 625 14.02 26.97 10.31
CA VAL A 625 15.41 27.45 10.12
C VAL A 625 15.40 28.64 9.17
N ILE A 626 15.92 29.79 9.62
CA ILE A 626 16.01 31.03 8.84
C ILE A 626 17.44 31.40 8.42
N GLY A 627 18.42 30.60 8.83
CA GLY A 627 19.82 30.80 8.47
C GLY A 627 20.77 30.07 9.41
N VAL A 628 22.04 30.46 9.33
CA VAL A 628 23.12 29.98 10.20
C VAL A 628 23.80 31.20 10.82
N PHE A 629 24.04 31.19 12.12
CA PHE A 629 24.74 32.27 12.80
C PHE A 629 26.16 32.40 12.24
N GLN A 630 26.50 33.56 11.68
CA GLN A 630 27.82 33.87 11.14
C GLN A 630 28.74 34.51 12.18
N ASN A 631 28.20 35.23 13.16
CA ASN A 631 28.98 35.98 14.14
C ASN A 631 28.23 36.27 15.45
N GLN A 632 28.97 36.74 16.45
CA GLN A 632 28.43 37.05 17.78
C GLN A 632 27.38 38.17 17.77
N ALA A 633 27.45 39.12 16.84
CA ALA A 633 26.46 40.21 16.77
C ALA A 633 25.06 39.68 16.43
N GLN A 634 24.97 38.71 15.52
CA GLN A 634 23.71 38.04 15.20
C GLN A 634 23.16 37.25 16.40
N ILE A 635 24.02 36.56 17.14
CA ILE A 635 23.64 35.80 18.35
C ILE A 635 23.13 36.76 19.43
N ASN A 636 23.86 37.85 19.68
CA ASN A 636 23.48 38.90 20.62
C ASN A 636 22.16 39.56 20.25
N GLY A 637 21.83 39.65 18.96
CA GLY A 637 20.55 40.16 18.46
C GLY A 637 19.42 39.12 18.45
N SER A 638 19.70 37.83 18.63
CA SER A 638 18.71 36.75 18.62
C SER A 638 18.25 36.35 20.03
N ALA A 639 17.21 35.53 20.13
CA ALA A 639 16.82 34.92 21.39
C ALA A 639 17.64 33.67 21.77
N GLN A 640 18.40 33.10 20.83
CA GLN A 640 19.27 31.94 21.04
C GLN A 640 20.63 32.35 21.64
N LYS A 641 20.65 32.88 22.87
CA LYS A 641 21.89 33.44 23.49
C LYS A 641 23.02 32.44 23.72
N ASN A 642 22.71 31.14 23.74
CA ASN A 642 23.69 30.06 23.91
C ASN A 642 24.20 29.50 22.56
N ALA A 643 23.69 30.01 21.43
CA ALA A 643 24.18 29.61 20.12
C ALA A 643 25.64 30.07 19.90
N LYS A 644 26.30 29.42 18.96
CA LYS A 644 27.64 29.74 18.46
C LYS A 644 27.58 30.03 16.96
N PRO A 645 28.59 30.73 16.40
CA PRO A 645 28.73 30.79 14.95
C PRO A 645 28.78 29.37 14.37
N GLY A 646 27.97 29.10 13.34
CA GLY A 646 27.74 27.78 12.77
C GLY A 646 26.43 27.11 13.20
N ASP A 647 25.82 27.54 14.31
CA ASP A 647 24.54 26.99 14.75
C ASP A 647 23.37 27.50 13.88
N LEU A 648 22.31 26.69 13.78
CA LEU A 648 21.09 27.06 13.07
C LEU A 648 20.36 28.21 13.78
N MET A 649 19.93 29.19 12.99
CA MET A 649 19.04 30.25 13.42
C MET A 649 17.59 29.81 13.25
N PHE A 650 16.80 29.89 14.31
CA PHE A 650 15.37 29.57 14.27
C PHE A 650 14.54 30.85 14.25
N ALA A 651 13.44 30.84 13.49
CA ALA A 651 12.47 31.94 13.48
C ALA A 651 11.83 32.10 14.86
N ASP A 652 11.69 33.34 15.32
CA ASP A 652 10.85 33.68 16.47
C ASP A 652 9.40 33.84 15.99
N VAL A 653 8.58 32.83 16.27
CA VAL A 653 7.17 32.74 15.82
C VAL A 653 6.17 33.13 16.91
N SER A 654 6.63 33.39 18.14
CA SER A 654 5.81 33.63 19.34
C SER A 654 5.58 35.12 19.64
N GLY A 655 6.09 36.04 18.80
CA GLY A 655 5.95 37.49 18.97
C GLY A 655 6.88 38.05 20.06
N SER A 656 6.78 39.37 20.33
CA SER A 656 7.76 40.20 21.07
C SER A 656 8.14 39.78 22.51
N GLN A 657 7.62 38.66 23.01
CA GLN A 657 7.99 38.04 24.29
C GLN A 657 9.27 37.16 24.17
N GLY A 658 9.83 36.97 22.96
CA GLY A 658 11.25 36.68 22.75
C GLY A 658 11.77 35.37 23.34
N LYS A 659 10.91 34.36 23.48
CA LYS A 659 11.33 32.98 23.70
C LYS A 659 10.93 32.15 22.49
N PRO A 660 11.90 31.66 21.69
CA PRO A 660 11.67 30.51 20.85
C PRO A 660 11.33 29.38 21.81
N ASP A 661 10.10 28.91 21.78
CA ASP A 661 9.70 27.65 22.44
C ASP A 661 10.21 26.45 21.63
#